data_AF-A0A1D3D5I8-F1
#
_entry.id   AF-A0A1D3D5I8-F1
#
_cell.length_a   1.000
_cell.length_b   1.000
_cell.length_c   1.000
_cell.angle_alpha   90.00
_cell.angle_beta   90.00
_cell.angle_gamma   90.00
#
_symmetry.space_group_name_H-M   'P 1'
#
loop_
_entity.id
_entity.type
_entity.pdbx_description
1 polymer ?
#
loop_
_entity_poly.entity_id
_entity_poly.type
_entity_poly.pdbx_seq_one_letter_code
_entity_poly.pdbx_strand_id
1 'polypeptide(L)'
;MRLSVFQVYMELEDRRIGGLFCCLMRAVAKQEVMEAPNLMSCMDPGTSNLVELVRMYALRNSSLTQLSNLVLDLQNPNSLASFLSRQMEEEFHYSIEDILAKHGLSRIEEASKDWQEHIRRDFHKGFANLKQFLIAGVVGVVLQQPLPYCLRRILMQTCQFVYERSFTLEPEMLQMGVDYCYAIPIVKLFLNGIMHPILAKSEEFCLRSGLEYLPESVSRKMELAALVLERLCAEDYRELPNAFMLHQLRFDLWNTAAQMLRQQMEIEDQLDVELTIDLFASHYDIKEHYVTWHTDDLLSLVNMCKKYESYLNLSAHDPIAKIVQAVGEGESRSPPFSTALIKECQAAKTSQSFKVDPRFLITEKNLVYCSLTHAPVPQRLALRQRAQTQAIAESVEAWCLAPSRRMTRRKDGQRVLAVLIRYVPPDACDCRMQLADCLRQGPPVSASSLDRLAAEFSAIAEHFASLETPDFVNAALFERVASSLNRGALTMKGISDTDCMRWIAEGLLERKKHKKYLMQVQRHLEGIQSMRREYEIKLRTRVETLKAAIHAADVLAVEEPIEIAARRFNFPLAFPSLRWKQHEKKQETLAVSLTFKYSVLLQRQIVLRAARSLQPEVLVDTYFTFMLLPQEGWRVTITHRTPRVDRQLAQQDFTAEELLVLKNVNPNTTVPLAKTPGEPGGLFEVSALHFVQALQEIRSMASA
;
A
#
# COMPACT_ATOMS: atom_id res chain seq x y z
N MET A 1 4.31 -17.36 5.26
CA MET A 1 4.41 -16.19 4.36
C MET A 1 3.04 -15.58 4.17
N ARG A 2 2.01 -16.41 3.91
CA ARG A 2 0.63 -16.00 3.73
C ARG A 2 0.07 -15.19 4.92
N LEU A 3 0.21 -15.68 6.16
CA LEU A 3 -0.18 -14.95 7.39
C LEU A 3 0.70 -13.71 7.65
N SER A 4 2.01 -13.83 7.45
CA SER A 4 3.00 -12.76 7.71
C SER A 4 2.82 -11.56 6.78
N VAL A 5 2.68 -11.77 5.47
CA VAL A 5 2.49 -10.68 4.49
C VAL A 5 1.19 -9.94 4.78
N PHE A 6 0.12 -10.70 5.05
CA PHE A 6 -1.18 -10.14 5.41
C PHE A 6 -1.12 -9.23 6.65
N GLN A 7 -0.32 -9.58 7.67
CA GLN A 7 -0.17 -8.76 8.87
C GLN A 7 0.44 -7.37 8.60
N VAL A 8 1.35 -7.20 7.63
CA VAL A 8 1.82 -5.85 7.21
C VAL A 8 0.65 -5.01 6.68
N TYR A 9 -0.18 -5.62 5.84
CA TYR A 9 -1.26 -4.92 5.13
C TYR A 9 -2.51 -4.69 6.01
N MET A 10 -2.59 -5.37 7.15
CA MET A 10 -3.80 -5.44 7.98
C MET A 10 -3.86 -4.47 9.15
N GLU A 11 -2.73 -4.16 9.78
CA GLU A 11 -2.72 -3.24 10.92
C GLU A 11 -2.78 -1.78 10.51
N LEU A 12 -2.33 -1.47 9.29
CA LEU A 12 -2.41 -0.12 8.75
C LEU A 12 -3.71 0.03 7.98
N GLU A 13 -4.66 0.75 8.57
CA GLU A 13 -5.87 1.27 7.90
C GLU A 13 -5.51 2.45 6.97
N ASP A 14 -4.52 2.24 6.12
CA ASP A 14 -4.02 3.23 5.18
C ASP A 14 -4.46 2.88 3.75
N ARG A 15 -4.97 3.89 3.03
CA ARG A 15 -5.50 3.72 1.67
C ARG A 15 -4.44 3.20 0.69
N ARG A 16 -3.20 3.68 0.80
CA ARG A 16 -2.07 3.25 -0.02
C ARG A 16 -1.77 1.78 0.19
N ILE A 17 -1.81 1.32 1.44
CA ILE A 17 -1.54 -0.07 1.80
C ILE A 17 -2.64 -0.99 1.28
N GLY A 18 -3.90 -0.58 1.38
CA GLY A 18 -5.02 -1.26 0.71
C GLY A 18 -4.83 -1.38 -0.80
N GLY A 19 -4.39 -0.30 -1.46
CA GLY A 19 -4.06 -0.30 -2.89
C GLY A 19 -2.90 -1.23 -3.25
N LEU A 20 -1.83 -1.26 -2.43
CA LEU A 20 -0.69 -2.15 -2.64
C LEU A 20 -1.07 -3.62 -2.47
N PHE A 21 -1.97 -3.91 -1.52
CA PHE A 21 -2.53 -5.25 -1.35
C PHE A 21 -3.39 -5.66 -2.56
N CYS A 22 -4.18 -4.73 -3.12
CA CYS A 22 -4.89 -4.98 -4.38
C CYS A 22 -3.93 -5.27 -5.55
N CYS A 23 -2.79 -4.58 -5.62
CA CYS A 23 -1.76 -4.88 -6.62
C CYS A 23 -1.15 -6.27 -6.46
N LEU A 24 -0.95 -6.73 -5.22
CA LEU A 24 -0.50 -8.10 -4.94
C LEU A 24 -1.54 -9.11 -5.43
N MET A 25 -2.81 -8.93 -5.06
CA MET A 25 -3.91 -9.80 -5.53
C MET A 25 -4.01 -9.81 -7.06
N ARG A 26 -3.89 -8.65 -7.72
CA ARG A 26 -3.86 -8.55 -9.19
C ARG A 26 -2.72 -9.36 -9.81
N ALA A 27 -1.52 -9.25 -9.25
CA ALA A 27 -0.36 -9.98 -9.76
C ALA A 27 -0.50 -11.50 -9.59
N VAL A 28 -0.99 -11.94 -8.43
CA VAL A 28 -1.29 -13.36 -8.16
C VAL A 28 -2.39 -13.86 -9.10
N ALA A 29 -3.46 -13.09 -9.29
CA ALA A 29 -4.55 -13.43 -10.21
C ALA A 29 -4.03 -13.65 -11.64
N LYS A 30 -3.21 -12.72 -12.14
CA LYS A 30 -2.61 -12.84 -13.48
C LYS A 30 -1.74 -14.09 -13.60
N GLN A 31 -0.89 -14.36 -12.60
CA GLN A 31 -0.01 -15.52 -12.62
C GLN A 31 -0.81 -16.83 -12.58
N GLU A 32 -1.80 -16.96 -11.70
CA GLU A 32 -2.63 -18.16 -11.60
C GLU A 32 -3.42 -18.43 -12.89
N VAL A 33 -3.96 -17.38 -13.52
CA VAL A 33 -4.66 -17.53 -14.82
C VAL A 33 -3.71 -17.94 -15.94
N MET A 34 -2.47 -17.44 -15.94
CA MET A 34 -1.47 -17.81 -16.93
C MET A 34 -1.00 -19.26 -16.79
N GLU A 35 -0.86 -19.75 -15.55
CA GLU A 35 -0.37 -21.09 -15.24
C GLU A 35 -1.48 -22.16 -15.28
N ALA A 36 -2.76 -21.76 -15.24
CA ALA A 36 -3.88 -22.69 -15.26
C ALA A 36 -3.97 -23.49 -16.58
N PRO A 37 -4.10 -24.83 -16.52
CA PRO A 37 -4.22 -25.66 -17.72
C PRO A 37 -5.55 -25.47 -18.46
N ASN A 38 -6.65 -25.24 -17.73
CA ASN A 38 -7.97 -25.03 -18.30
C ASN A 38 -8.82 -24.08 -17.42
N LEU A 39 -9.93 -23.58 -17.97
CA LEU A 39 -10.82 -22.65 -17.28
C LEU A 39 -11.34 -23.20 -15.93
N MET A 40 -11.61 -24.51 -15.89
CA MET A 40 -12.13 -25.20 -14.71
C MET A 40 -11.10 -25.38 -13.60
N SER A 41 -9.82 -25.37 -13.91
CA SER A 41 -8.73 -25.41 -12.93
C SER A 41 -8.38 -24.03 -12.34
N CYS A 42 -8.82 -22.95 -12.99
CA CYS A 42 -8.63 -21.60 -12.45
C CYS A 42 -9.33 -21.43 -11.11
N MET A 43 -8.67 -20.70 -10.19
CA MET A 43 -9.20 -20.31 -8.89
C MET A 43 -9.77 -21.48 -8.10
N ASP A 44 -9.10 -22.63 -8.17
CA ASP A 44 -9.46 -23.80 -7.39
C ASP A 44 -9.33 -23.53 -5.87
N PRO A 45 -10.38 -23.74 -5.06
CA PRO A 45 -10.38 -23.36 -3.65
C PRO A 45 -9.34 -24.06 -2.78
N GLY A 46 -8.89 -25.26 -3.18
CA GLY A 46 -7.91 -26.05 -2.44
C GLY A 46 -6.46 -25.59 -2.69
N THR A 47 -6.19 -24.96 -3.83
CA THR A 47 -4.84 -24.68 -4.31
C THR A 47 -4.56 -23.20 -4.61
N SER A 48 -5.58 -22.40 -4.92
CA SER A 48 -5.44 -20.99 -5.31
C SER A 48 -4.98 -20.12 -4.13
N ASN A 49 -3.89 -19.38 -4.35
CA ASN A 49 -3.46 -18.34 -3.43
C ASN A 49 -4.39 -17.13 -3.50
N LEU A 50 -4.96 -16.82 -4.68
CA LEU A 50 -5.89 -15.70 -4.81
C LEU A 50 -7.16 -15.91 -3.98
N VAL A 51 -7.75 -17.11 -3.99
CA VAL A 51 -8.92 -17.43 -3.15
C VAL A 51 -8.62 -17.12 -1.68
N GLU A 52 -7.45 -17.52 -1.21
CA GLU A 52 -7.03 -17.29 0.17
C GLU A 52 -6.77 -15.80 0.47
N LEU A 53 -6.12 -15.07 -0.44
CA LEU A 53 -5.92 -13.62 -0.29
C LEU A 53 -7.26 -12.86 -0.27
N VAL A 54 -8.23 -13.27 -1.09
CA VAL A 54 -9.58 -12.72 -1.10
C VAL A 54 -10.30 -13.02 0.20
N ARG A 55 -10.21 -14.25 0.76
CA ARG A 55 -10.75 -14.59 2.08
C ARG A 55 -10.19 -13.67 3.15
N MET A 56 -8.86 -13.57 3.20
CA MET A 56 -8.16 -12.75 4.16
C MET A 56 -8.63 -11.28 4.07
N TYR A 57 -8.74 -10.73 2.86
CA TYR A 57 -9.20 -9.35 2.66
C TYR A 57 -10.68 -9.13 2.99
N ALA A 58 -11.57 -9.95 2.42
CA ALA A 58 -13.02 -9.80 2.54
C ALA A 58 -13.48 -9.97 3.99
N LEU A 59 -12.85 -10.90 4.71
CA LEU A 59 -13.21 -11.26 6.09
C LEU A 59 -12.43 -10.44 7.15
N ARG A 60 -11.82 -9.32 6.75
CA ARG A 60 -11.23 -8.29 7.63
C ARG A 60 -12.32 -7.49 8.33
N ASN A 61 -12.16 -7.17 9.61
CA ASN A 61 -13.14 -6.45 10.44
C ASN A 61 -13.91 -5.31 9.72
N SER A 62 -13.27 -4.40 8.98
CA SER A 62 -13.98 -3.32 8.29
C SER A 62 -14.85 -3.78 7.12
N SER A 63 -14.38 -4.71 6.27
CA SER A 63 -15.15 -5.27 5.14
C SER A 63 -16.13 -6.36 5.60
N LEU A 64 -15.73 -7.08 6.65
CA LEU A 64 -16.50 -8.13 7.30
C LEU A 64 -17.77 -7.57 7.89
N THR A 65 -17.76 -6.42 8.58
CA THR A 65 -19.00 -5.85 9.12
C THR A 65 -20.02 -5.57 8.01
N GLN A 66 -19.59 -5.03 6.87
CA GLN A 66 -20.47 -4.83 5.73
C GLN A 66 -21.03 -6.15 5.19
N LEU A 67 -20.19 -7.18 5.01
CA LEU A 67 -20.62 -8.49 4.51
C LEU A 67 -21.49 -9.25 5.52
N SER A 68 -21.15 -9.25 6.80
CA SER A 68 -21.92 -9.85 7.88
C SER A 68 -23.29 -9.19 8.02
N ASN A 69 -23.41 -7.88 7.84
CA ASN A 69 -24.73 -7.21 7.83
C ASN A 69 -25.61 -7.64 6.63
N LEU A 70 -24.98 -8.03 5.52
CA LEU A 70 -25.69 -8.54 4.34
C LEU A 70 -26.06 -10.02 4.48
N VAL A 71 -25.28 -10.80 5.24
CA VAL A 71 -25.43 -12.26 5.30
C VAL A 71 -26.09 -12.72 6.59
N LEU A 72 -25.70 -12.17 7.74
CA LEU A 72 -25.98 -12.71 9.07
C LEU A 72 -26.97 -11.87 9.90
N ASP A 73 -27.20 -10.60 9.55
CA ASP A 73 -28.01 -9.69 10.37
C ASP A 73 -29.52 -9.96 10.25
N LEU A 74 -30.14 -10.47 11.32
CA LEU A 74 -31.58 -10.73 11.41
C LEU A 74 -32.46 -9.47 11.48
N GLN A 75 -31.87 -8.32 11.84
CA GLN A 75 -32.60 -7.05 11.89
C GLN A 75 -32.71 -6.43 10.48
N ASN A 76 -31.78 -6.76 9.59
CA ASN A 76 -31.83 -6.33 8.20
C ASN A 76 -32.81 -7.21 7.39
N PRO A 77 -33.95 -6.67 6.89
CA PRO A 77 -34.94 -7.46 6.16
C PRO A 77 -34.44 -7.97 4.80
N ASN A 78 -33.33 -7.42 4.31
CA ASN A 78 -32.69 -7.78 3.05
C ASN A 78 -31.42 -8.62 3.27
N SER A 79 -31.20 -9.16 4.47
CA SER A 79 -30.08 -10.07 4.70
C SER A 79 -30.42 -11.51 4.31
N LEU A 80 -29.38 -12.32 4.11
CA LEU A 80 -29.54 -13.75 3.87
C LEU A 80 -30.15 -14.48 5.08
N ALA A 81 -29.76 -14.11 6.30
CA ALA A 81 -30.32 -14.65 7.54
C ALA A 81 -31.83 -14.37 7.67
N SER A 82 -32.26 -13.15 7.35
CA SER A 82 -33.68 -12.77 7.34
C SER A 82 -34.47 -13.44 6.23
N PHE A 83 -33.84 -13.69 5.08
CA PHE A 83 -34.45 -14.49 4.02
C PHE A 83 -34.70 -15.93 4.50
N LEU A 84 -33.70 -16.54 5.14
CA LEU A 84 -33.77 -17.92 5.63
C LEU A 84 -34.69 -18.08 6.85
N SER A 85 -34.79 -17.06 7.70
CA SER A 85 -35.66 -17.09 8.88
C SER A 85 -37.16 -17.13 8.52
N ARG A 86 -37.54 -16.55 7.36
CA ARG A 86 -38.90 -16.67 6.81
C ARG A 86 -39.24 -18.09 6.35
N GLN A 87 -38.22 -18.91 6.11
CA GLN A 87 -38.34 -20.31 5.67
C GLN A 87 -37.97 -21.30 6.78
N MET A 88 -38.19 -20.94 8.05
CA MET A 88 -37.73 -21.75 9.19
C MET A 88 -38.26 -23.18 9.18
N GLU A 89 -39.50 -23.40 8.76
CA GLU A 89 -40.14 -24.73 8.73
C GLU A 89 -39.65 -25.63 7.59
N GLU A 90 -38.98 -25.08 6.57
CA GLU A 90 -38.54 -25.82 5.40
C GLU A 90 -37.23 -26.58 5.66
N GLU A 91 -37.23 -27.90 5.55
CA GLU A 91 -35.98 -28.68 5.65
C GLU A 91 -35.13 -28.58 4.37
N PHE A 92 -33.81 -28.70 4.52
CA PHE A 92 -32.84 -28.81 3.42
C PHE A 92 -32.29 -30.23 3.37
N HIS A 93 -32.23 -30.80 2.17
CA HIS A 93 -31.67 -32.13 1.91
C HIS A 93 -30.81 -32.08 0.66
N TYR A 94 -29.61 -32.67 0.70
CA TYR A 94 -28.73 -32.76 -0.47
C TYR A 94 -28.40 -34.21 -0.85
N SER A 95 -28.56 -35.18 0.04
CA SER A 95 -28.51 -36.62 -0.26
C SER A 95 -29.77 -37.33 0.25
N ILE A 96 -30.19 -38.36 -0.47
CA ILE A 96 -31.27 -39.27 -0.02
C ILE A 96 -30.80 -40.05 1.23
N GLU A 97 -29.51 -40.34 1.32
CA GLU A 97 -28.91 -41.07 2.44
C GLU A 97 -29.05 -40.31 3.76
N ASP A 98 -29.03 -38.97 3.73
CA ASP A 98 -29.23 -38.14 4.93
C ASP A 98 -30.62 -38.35 5.55
N ILE A 99 -31.64 -38.54 4.70
CA ILE A 99 -33.02 -38.78 5.12
C ILE A 99 -33.16 -40.22 5.61
N LEU A 100 -32.56 -41.18 4.90
CA LEU A 100 -32.56 -42.58 5.33
C LEU A 100 -31.91 -42.74 6.70
N ALA A 101 -30.76 -42.09 6.93
CA ALA A 101 -30.05 -42.10 8.21
C ALA A 101 -30.89 -41.51 9.35
N LYS A 102 -31.61 -40.40 9.12
CA LYS A 102 -32.55 -39.83 10.10
C LYS A 102 -33.65 -40.81 10.52
N HIS A 103 -34.04 -41.72 9.64
CA HIS A 103 -35.06 -42.74 9.91
C HIS A 103 -34.45 -44.11 10.28
N GLY A 104 -33.14 -44.22 10.47
CA GLY A 104 -32.45 -45.46 10.84
C GLY A 104 -32.46 -46.53 9.73
N LEU A 105 -32.65 -46.12 8.48
CA LEU A 105 -32.67 -47.00 7.30
C LEU A 105 -31.33 -46.93 6.58
N SER A 106 -30.85 -48.08 6.09
CA SER A 106 -29.64 -48.14 5.25
C SER A 106 -29.98 -48.09 3.76
N ARG A 107 -31.17 -48.58 3.39
CA ARG A 107 -31.64 -48.63 2.02
C ARG A 107 -33.11 -48.24 1.92
N ILE A 108 -33.49 -47.60 0.82
CA ILE A 108 -34.88 -47.19 0.62
C ILE A 108 -35.80 -48.42 0.50
N GLU A 109 -35.31 -49.56 0.01
CA GLU A 109 -36.10 -50.79 -0.10
C GLU A 109 -36.51 -51.39 1.25
N GLU A 110 -35.86 -50.99 2.36
CA GLU A 110 -36.21 -51.43 3.72
C GLU A 110 -37.50 -50.77 4.24
N ALA A 111 -37.94 -49.68 3.60
CA ALA A 111 -39.18 -48.98 3.90
C ALA A 111 -40.39 -49.60 3.16
N SER A 112 -41.59 -49.42 3.71
CA SER A 112 -42.84 -49.74 3.00
C SER A 112 -42.99 -48.89 1.73
N LYS A 113 -43.71 -49.38 0.71
CA LYS A 113 -43.87 -48.64 -0.57
C LYS A 113 -44.41 -47.21 -0.38
N ASP A 114 -45.39 -47.03 0.51
CA ASP A 114 -45.94 -45.71 0.82
C ASP A 114 -44.89 -44.80 1.49
N TRP A 115 -44.04 -45.38 2.34
CA TRP A 115 -42.96 -44.65 3.00
C TRP A 115 -41.80 -44.33 2.06
N GLN A 116 -41.51 -45.20 1.07
CA GLN A 116 -40.55 -44.93 0.01
C GLN A 116 -40.96 -43.72 -0.83
N GLU A 117 -42.25 -43.61 -1.19
CA GLU A 117 -42.77 -42.44 -1.90
C GLU A 117 -42.69 -41.17 -1.05
N HIS A 118 -43.00 -41.28 0.25
CA HIS A 118 -42.90 -40.16 1.18
C HIS A 118 -41.46 -39.65 1.29
N ILE A 119 -40.49 -40.53 1.52
CA ILE A 119 -39.05 -40.20 1.56
C ILE A 119 -38.59 -39.50 0.28
N ARG A 120 -39.02 -39.99 -0.90
CA ARG A 120 -38.68 -39.35 -2.19
C ARG A 120 -39.29 -37.97 -2.32
N ARG A 121 -40.56 -37.79 -1.93
CA ARG A 121 -41.23 -36.47 -1.98
C ARG A 121 -40.55 -35.48 -1.04
N ASP A 122 -40.21 -35.91 0.16
CA ASP A 122 -39.54 -35.08 1.16
C ASP A 122 -38.12 -34.71 0.71
N PHE A 123 -37.38 -35.65 0.13
CA PHE A 123 -36.10 -35.37 -0.52
C PHE A 123 -36.23 -34.30 -1.61
N HIS A 124 -37.15 -34.48 -2.57
CA HIS A 124 -37.30 -33.52 -3.66
C HIS A 124 -37.73 -32.14 -3.16
N LYS A 125 -38.59 -32.07 -2.14
CA LYS A 125 -38.98 -30.81 -1.49
C LYS A 125 -37.77 -30.13 -0.83
N GLY A 126 -37.03 -30.85 0.00
CA GLY A 126 -35.87 -30.27 0.69
C GLY A 126 -34.71 -29.91 -0.24
N PHE A 127 -34.52 -30.67 -1.32
CA PHE A 127 -33.56 -30.32 -2.37
C PHE A 127 -33.97 -29.06 -3.13
N ALA A 128 -35.27 -28.91 -3.44
CA ALA A 128 -35.79 -27.70 -4.07
C ALA A 128 -35.61 -26.47 -3.17
N ASN A 129 -35.85 -26.59 -1.86
CA ASN A 129 -35.63 -25.52 -0.89
C ASN A 129 -34.15 -25.13 -0.81
N LEU A 130 -33.24 -26.11 -0.75
CA LEU A 130 -31.80 -25.88 -0.79
C LEU A 130 -31.37 -25.17 -2.08
N LYS A 131 -31.85 -25.63 -3.24
CA LYS A 131 -31.58 -25.01 -4.54
C LYS A 131 -32.07 -23.56 -4.55
N GLN A 132 -33.28 -23.30 -4.08
CA GLN A 132 -33.84 -21.96 -3.98
C GLN A 132 -33.01 -21.08 -3.05
N PHE A 133 -32.55 -21.58 -1.92
CA PHE A 133 -31.70 -20.85 -1.00
C PHE A 133 -30.34 -20.48 -1.63
N LEU A 134 -29.68 -21.40 -2.32
CA LEU A 134 -28.40 -21.11 -2.96
C LEU A 134 -28.53 -20.11 -4.12
N ILE A 135 -29.58 -20.23 -4.94
CA ILE A 135 -29.76 -19.37 -6.12
C ILE A 135 -30.42 -18.03 -5.73
N ALA A 136 -31.59 -18.06 -5.11
CA ALA A 136 -32.34 -16.84 -4.78
C ALA A 136 -31.80 -16.15 -3.52
N GLY A 137 -31.32 -16.91 -2.54
CA GLY A 137 -30.71 -16.38 -1.32
C GLY A 137 -29.26 -15.96 -1.54
N VAL A 138 -28.34 -16.94 -1.60
CA VAL A 138 -26.88 -16.68 -1.62
C VAL A 138 -26.47 -15.82 -2.81
N VAL A 139 -27.00 -16.08 -4.01
CA VAL A 139 -26.71 -15.24 -5.18
C VAL A 139 -27.67 -14.06 -5.25
N GLY A 140 -28.99 -14.32 -5.25
CA GLY A 140 -30.01 -13.29 -5.47
C GLY A 140 -30.05 -12.19 -4.41
N VAL A 141 -30.01 -12.51 -3.12
CA VAL A 141 -30.07 -11.50 -2.04
C VAL A 141 -28.71 -10.80 -1.89
N VAL A 142 -27.61 -11.55 -1.82
CA VAL A 142 -26.29 -10.98 -1.51
C VAL A 142 -25.75 -10.13 -2.65
N LEU A 143 -25.88 -10.58 -3.91
CA LEU A 143 -25.34 -9.87 -5.07
C LEU A 143 -26.27 -8.80 -5.65
N GLN A 144 -27.49 -8.62 -5.09
CA GLN A 144 -28.29 -7.42 -5.32
C GLN A 144 -27.65 -6.18 -4.69
N GLN A 145 -26.87 -6.35 -3.63
CA GLN A 145 -26.17 -5.27 -2.95
C GLN A 145 -24.74 -5.13 -3.51
N PRO A 146 -24.20 -3.90 -3.59
CA PRO A 146 -22.87 -3.68 -4.13
C PRO A 146 -21.81 -4.27 -3.20
N LEU A 147 -20.99 -5.18 -3.74
CA LEU A 147 -19.82 -5.70 -3.02
C LEU A 147 -18.82 -4.55 -2.74
N PRO A 148 -17.96 -4.69 -1.71
CA PRO A 148 -16.87 -3.74 -1.46
C PRO A 148 -16.06 -3.43 -2.73
N TYR A 149 -15.74 -2.15 -2.95
CA TYR A 149 -15.17 -1.66 -4.21
C TYR A 149 -13.86 -2.37 -4.60
N CYS A 150 -12.96 -2.63 -3.64
CA CYS A 150 -11.72 -3.37 -3.88
C CYS A 150 -11.98 -4.81 -4.34
N LEU A 151 -13.01 -5.48 -3.80
CA LEU A 151 -13.39 -6.83 -4.24
C LEU A 151 -13.90 -6.78 -5.68
N ARG A 152 -14.84 -5.88 -5.98
CA ARG A 152 -15.36 -5.69 -7.36
C ARG A 152 -14.22 -5.46 -8.36
N ARG A 153 -13.20 -4.70 -7.98
CA ARG A 153 -11.99 -4.44 -8.78
C ARG A 153 -11.17 -5.69 -9.04
N ILE A 154 -10.86 -6.48 -8.01
CA ILE A 154 -10.11 -7.73 -8.17
C ILE A 154 -10.89 -8.73 -9.02
N LEU A 155 -12.21 -8.84 -8.83
CA LEU A 155 -13.05 -9.68 -9.65
C LEU A 155 -12.99 -9.24 -11.13
N MET A 156 -13.21 -7.95 -11.40
CA MET A 156 -13.14 -7.40 -12.76
C MET A 156 -11.77 -7.64 -13.42
N GLN A 157 -10.66 -7.35 -12.73
CA GLN A 157 -9.30 -7.56 -13.26
C GLN A 157 -9.03 -9.05 -13.53
N THR A 158 -9.44 -9.94 -12.63
CA THR A 158 -9.31 -11.38 -12.81
C THR A 158 -10.11 -11.85 -14.03
N CYS A 159 -11.30 -11.29 -14.26
CA CYS A 159 -12.14 -11.61 -15.40
C CYS A 159 -11.42 -11.26 -16.71
N GLN A 160 -10.86 -10.05 -16.74
CA GLN A 160 -10.12 -9.56 -17.89
C GLN A 160 -8.93 -10.47 -18.22
N PHE A 161 -8.15 -10.91 -17.23
CA PHE A 161 -7.06 -11.86 -17.47
C PHE A 161 -7.55 -13.19 -18.04
N VAL A 162 -8.69 -13.70 -17.56
CA VAL A 162 -9.31 -14.94 -18.08
C VAL A 162 -9.72 -14.78 -19.54
N TYR A 163 -10.30 -13.63 -19.92
CA TYR A 163 -10.61 -13.31 -21.31
C TYR A 163 -9.37 -13.22 -22.19
N GLU A 164 -8.37 -12.46 -21.75
CA GLU A 164 -7.11 -12.28 -22.48
C GLU A 164 -6.39 -13.63 -22.69
N ARG A 165 -6.52 -14.56 -21.73
CA ARG A 165 -5.97 -15.91 -21.83
C ARG A 165 -6.70 -16.80 -22.84
N SER A 166 -7.96 -16.49 -23.16
CA SER A 166 -8.79 -17.13 -24.19
C SER A 166 -8.79 -18.67 -24.09
N PHE A 167 -9.28 -19.20 -22.96
CA PHE A 167 -9.40 -20.65 -22.75
C PHE A 167 -10.33 -21.32 -23.77
N THR A 168 -10.03 -22.55 -24.14
CA THR A 168 -10.96 -23.41 -24.89
C THR A 168 -12.16 -23.76 -24.03
N LEU A 169 -13.38 -23.53 -24.53
CA LEU A 169 -14.62 -23.81 -23.84
C LEU A 169 -15.22 -25.15 -24.28
N GLU A 170 -15.74 -25.91 -23.33
CA GLU A 170 -16.44 -27.17 -23.61
C GLU A 170 -17.87 -26.89 -24.15
N PRO A 171 -18.42 -27.76 -25.02
CA PRO A 171 -19.74 -27.53 -25.64
C PRO A 171 -20.89 -27.37 -24.64
N GLU A 172 -20.84 -28.08 -23.52
CA GLU A 172 -21.86 -27.99 -22.45
C GLU A 172 -21.86 -26.60 -21.80
N MET A 173 -20.68 -25.98 -21.66
CA MET A 173 -20.54 -24.65 -21.07
C MET A 173 -21.11 -23.56 -21.97
N LEU A 174 -21.05 -23.75 -23.30
CA LEU A 174 -21.57 -22.78 -24.26
C LEU A 174 -23.07 -22.50 -24.09
N GLN A 175 -23.80 -23.40 -23.44
CA GLN A 175 -25.21 -23.20 -23.06
C GLN A 175 -25.40 -22.01 -22.10
N MET A 176 -24.37 -21.67 -21.30
CA MET A 176 -24.38 -20.51 -20.40
C MET A 176 -24.16 -19.20 -21.16
N GLY A 177 -23.57 -19.25 -22.37
CA GLY A 177 -23.03 -18.11 -23.09
C GLY A 177 -21.55 -17.87 -22.81
N VAL A 178 -20.80 -17.52 -23.85
CA VAL A 178 -19.32 -17.40 -23.83
C VAL A 178 -18.84 -16.43 -22.75
N ASP A 179 -19.48 -15.27 -22.63
CA ASP A 179 -19.11 -14.26 -21.64
C ASP A 179 -19.31 -14.74 -20.20
N TYR A 180 -20.34 -15.54 -19.95
CA TYR A 180 -20.61 -16.07 -18.62
C TYR A 180 -19.68 -17.22 -18.25
N CYS A 181 -19.23 -18.01 -19.24
CA CYS A 181 -18.20 -19.03 -19.03
C CYS A 181 -16.93 -18.42 -18.44
N TYR A 182 -16.44 -17.32 -19.02
CA TYR A 182 -15.22 -16.66 -18.53
C TYR A 182 -15.36 -16.00 -17.15
N ALA A 183 -16.58 -15.91 -16.61
CA ALA A 183 -16.81 -15.47 -15.23
C ALA A 183 -16.75 -16.62 -14.19
N ILE A 184 -16.67 -17.89 -14.59
CA ILE A 184 -16.63 -19.04 -13.66
C ILE A 184 -15.52 -18.94 -12.61
N PRO A 185 -14.27 -18.55 -12.94
CA PRO A 185 -13.23 -18.39 -11.92
C PRO A 185 -13.60 -17.36 -10.84
N ILE A 186 -14.39 -16.34 -11.19
CA ILE A 186 -14.87 -15.30 -10.26
C ILE A 186 -16.04 -15.80 -9.44
N VAL A 187 -16.92 -16.61 -10.02
CA VAL A 187 -17.95 -17.33 -9.26
C VAL A 187 -17.29 -18.17 -8.16
N LYS A 188 -16.18 -18.85 -8.46
CA LYS A 188 -15.43 -19.59 -7.44
C LYS A 188 -14.83 -18.69 -6.36
N LEU A 189 -14.25 -17.54 -6.73
CA LEU A 189 -13.74 -16.56 -5.77
C LEU A 189 -14.84 -16.05 -4.83
N PHE A 190 -16.04 -15.76 -5.36
CA PHE A 190 -17.17 -15.31 -4.55
C PHE A 190 -17.71 -16.44 -3.66
N LEU A 191 -18.09 -17.58 -4.24
CA LEU A 191 -18.73 -18.67 -3.50
C LEU A 191 -17.78 -19.30 -2.47
N ASN A 192 -16.52 -19.58 -2.84
CA ASN A 192 -15.58 -20.28 -1.94
C ASN A 192 -14.68 -19.33 -1.15
N GLY A 193 -14.42 -18.14 -1.68
CA GLY A 193 -13.57 -17.14 -1.03
C GLY A 193 -14.33 -16.22 -0.08
N ILE A 194 -15.64 -16.05 -0.26
CA ILE A 194 -16.44 -15.13 0.57
C ILE A 194 -17.60 -15.87 1.25
N MET A 195 -18.47 -16.53 0.48
CA MET A 195 -19.71 -17.08 1.04
C MET A 195 -19.46 -18.32 1.90
N HIS A 196 -18.68 -19.29 1.42
CA HIS A 196 -18.42 -20.54 2.12
C HIS A 196 -17.90 -20.32 3.56
N PRO A 197 -16.85 -19.51 3.82
CA PRO A 197 -16.38 -19.28 5.19
C PRO A 197 -17.45 -18.71 6.12
N ILE A 198 -18.24 -17.73 5.63
CA ILE A 198 -19.28 -17.07 6.42
C ILE A 198 -20.41 -18.05 6.74
N LEU A 199 -20.81 -18.88 5.78
CA LEU A 199 -21.87 -19.88 5.96
C LEU A 199 -21.42 -21.05 6.86
N ALA A 200 -20.18 -21.52 6.70
CA ALA A 200 -19.64 -22.64 7.47
C ALA A 200 -19.41 -22.32 8.96
N LYS A 201 -19.21 -21.04 9.30
CA LYS A 201 -18.88 -20.57 10.66
C LYS A 201 -19.68 -19.33 11.03
N SER A 202 -20.97 -19.35 10.72
CA SER A 202 -21.89 -18.22 10.87
C SER A 202 -21.84 -17.59 12.27
N GLU A 203 -21.81 -18.40 13.33
CA GLU A 203 -21.76 -17.94 14.72
C GLU A 203 -20.45 -17.21 15.06
N GLU A 204 -19.30 -17.71 14.58
CA GLU A 204 -17.99 -17.06 14.78
C GLU A 204 -17.99 -15.67 14.14
N PHE A 205 -18.59 -15.55 12.95
CA PHE A 205 -18.67 -14.28 12.24
C PHE A 205 -19.72 -13.32 12.82
N CYS A 206 -20.83 -13.81 13.39
CA CYS A 206 -21.74 -12.99 14.18
C CYS A 206 -21.00 -12.33 15.35
N LEU A 207 -20.26 -13.13 16.13
CA LEU A 207 -19.50 -12.64 17.29
C LEU A 207 -18.45 -11.60 16.87
N ARG A 208 -17.68 -11.87 15.81
CA ARG A 208 -16.65 -10.96 15.29
C ARG A 208 -17.22 -9.64 14.74
N SER A 209 -18.46 -9.66 14.24
CA SER A 209 -19.14 -8.48 13.71
C SER A 209 -20.03 -7.75 14.73
N GLY A 210 -20.13 -8.27 15.96
CA GLY A 210 -20.99 -7.70 16.99
C GLY A 210 -22.49 -7.87 16.72
N LEU A 211 -22.88 -8.91 15.97
CA LEU A 211 -24.26 -9.25 15.66
C LEU A 211 -24.84 -10.25 16.67
N GLU A 212 -26.17 -10.33 16.74
CA GLU A 212 -26.88 -11.34 17.51
C GLU A 212 -26.63 -12.75 16.95
N TYR A 213 -26.66 -13.75 17.83
CA TYR A 213 -26.55 -15.15 17.42
C TYR A 213 -27.75 -15.57 16.57
N LEU A 214 -27.48 -16.38 15.55
CA LEU A 214 -28.53 -16.94 14.71
C LEU A 214 -29.30 -18.03 15.45
N PRO A 215 -30.62 -18.17 15.20
CA PRO A 215 -31.37 -19.35 15.60
C PRO A 215 -30.71 -20.63 15.09
N GLU A 216 -30.71 -21.68 15.92
CA GLU A 216 -30.05 -22.95 15.60
C GLU A 216 -30.53 -23.56 14.26
N SER A 217 -31.81 -23.44 13.94
CA SER A 217 -32.37 -23.91 12.68
C SER A 217 -31.83 -23.16 11.45
N VAL A 218 -31.52 -21.87 11.59
CA VAL A 218 -30.92 -21.04 10.54
C VAL A 218 -29.43 -21.36 10.41
N SER A 219 -28.71 -21.46 11.53
CA SER A 219 -27.29 -21.80 11.54
C SER A 219 -27.01 -23.15 10.86
N ARG A 220 -27.74 -24.20 11.25
CA ARG A 220 -27.60 -25.55 10.65
C ARG A 220 -27.86 -25.57 9.15
N LYS A 221 -28.82 -24.78 8.66
CA LYS A 221 -29.10 -24.66 7.22
C LYS A 221 -27.98 -23.93 6.47
N MET A 222 -27.37 -22.91 7.08
CA MET A 222 -26.19 -22.24 6.51
C MET A 222 -24.99 -23.19 6.44
N GLU A 223 -24.72 -23.96 7.50
CA GLU A 223 -23.66 -24.97 7.54
C GLU A 223 -23.85 -26.04 6.46
N LEU A 224 -25.09 -26.55 6.31
CA LEU A 224 -25.41 -27.50 5.25
C LEU A 224 -25.22 -26.91 3.86
N ALA A 225 -25.62 -25.66 3.64
CA ALA A 225 -25.38 -24.97 2.38
C ALA A 225 -23.87 -24.78 2.10
N ALA A 226 -23.07 -24.51 3.13
CA ALA A 226 -21.61 -24.43 3.00
C ALA A 226 -21.01 -25.78 2.57
N LEU A 227 -21.42 -26.89 3.22
CA LEU A 227 -21.00 -28.24 2.87
C LEU A 227 -21.36 -28.59 1.41
N VAL A 228 -22.55 -28.22 0.97
CA VAL A 228 -22.98 -28.43 -0.41
C VAL A 228 -22.13 -27.60 -1.37
N LEU A 229 -21.86 -26.33 -1.08
CA LEU A 229 -20.98 -25.49 -1.90
C LEU A 229 -19.58 -26.08 -2.05
N GLU A 230 -19.01 -26.62 -0.96
CA GLU A 230 -17.71 -27.30 -0.97
C GLU A 230 -17.73 -28.53 -1.90
N ARG A 231 -18.73 -29.41 -1.75
CA ARG A 231 -18.91 -30.58 -2.63
C ARG A 231 -19.10 -30.19 -4.10
N LEU A 232 -19.91 -29.17 -4.38
CA LEU A 232 -20.15 -28.72 -5.75
C LEU A 232 -18.86 -28.20 -6.42
N CYS A 233 -17.97 -27.59 -5.65
CA CYS A 233 -16.71 -27.06 -6.17
C CYS A 233 -15.61 -28.13 -6.31
N ALA A 234 -15.53 -29.07 -5.37
CA ALA A 234 -14.61 -30.21 -5.43
C ALA A 234 -15.06 -31.28 -6.44
N GLU A 235 -16.31 -31.22 -6.90
CA GLU A 235 -16.97 -32.24 -7.72
C GLU A 235 -17.11 -33.61 -7.01
N ASP A 236 -17.05 -33.61 -5.69
CA ASP A 236 -17.18 -34.77 -4.81
C ASP A 236 -18.66 -35.18 -4.60
N TYR A 237 -19.42 -35.20 -5.69
CA TYR A 237 -20.82 -35.64 -5.73
C TYR A 237 -21.10 -36.62 -6.87
N ARG A 238 -20.11 -36.92 -7.71
CA ARG A 238 -20.27 -37.79 -8.88
C ARG A 238 -20.65 -39.23 -8.52
N GLU A 239 -20.29 -39.68 -7.32
CA GLU A 239 -20.58 -41.01 -6.81
C GLU A 239 -21.93 -41.09 -6.07
N LEU A 240 -22.59 -39.96 -5.82
CA LEU A 240 -23.86 -39.92 -5.12
C LEU A 240 -25.03 -40.36 -6.03
N PRO A 241 -26.08 -41.01 -5.47
CA PRO A 241 -27.25 -41.44 -6.25
C PRO A 241 -27.96 -40.32 -7.02
N ASN A 242 -27.84 -39.08 -6.53
CA ASN A 242 -28.45 -37.88 -7.10
C ASN A 242 -27.44 -36.96 -7.80
N ALA A 243 -26.30 -37.49 -8.27
CA ALA A 243 -25.25 -36.74 -8.95
C ALA A 243 -25.76 -35.84 -10.08
N PHE A 244 -26.74 -36.30 -10.87
CA PHE A 244 -27.36 -35.51 -11.94
C PHE A 244 -28.05 -34.23 -11.43
N MET A 245 -28.78 -34.33 -10.31
CA MET A 245 -29.45 -33.17 -9.72
C MET A 245 -28.45 -32.16 -9.15
N LEU A 246 -27.38 -32.65 -8.53
CA LEU A 246 -26.30 -31.80 -8.00
C LEU A 246 -25.49 -31.14 -9.13
N HIS A 247 -25.27 -31.85 -10.23
CA HIS A 247 -24.65 -31.30 -11.43
C HIS A 247 -25.49 -30.16 -12.02
N GLN A 248 -26.81 -30.37 -12.15
CA GLN A 248 -27.73 -29.32 -12.63
C GLN A 248 -27.77 -28.13 -11.67
N LEU A 249 -27.80 -28.37 -10.35
CA LEU A 249 -27.76 -27.32 -9.33
C LEU A 249 -26.50 -26.47 -9.48
N ARG A 250 -25.33 -27.09 -9.66
CA ARG A 250 -24.07 -26.38 -9.89
C ARG A 250 -24.14 -25.50 -11.13
N PHE A 251 -24.63 -26.05 -12.24
CA PHE A 251 -24.74 -25.32 -13.51
C PHE A 251 -25.64 -24.10 -13.35
N ASP A 252 -26.84 -24.28 -12.78
CA ASP A 252 -27.79 -23.20 -12.55
C ASP A 252 -27.21 -22.12 -11.62
N LEU A 253 -26.60 -22.54 -10.50
CA LEU A 253 -25.98 -21.65 -9.52
C LEU A 253 -24.87 -20.81 -10.15
N TRP A 254 -23.98 -21.45 -10.92
CA TRP A 254 -22.88 -20.75 -11.58
C TRP A 254 -23.34 -19.81 -12.66
N ASN A 255 -24.37 -20.17 -13.43
CA ASN A 255 -24.92 -19.30 -14.44
C ASN A 255 -25.51 -18.03 -13.81
N THR A 256 -26.35 -18.19 -12.80
CA THR A 256 -26.96 -17.05 -12.10
C THR A 256 -25.90 -16.19 -11.39
N ALA A 257 -24.91 -16.80 -10.73
CA ALA A 257 -23.82 -16.06 -10.10
C ALA A 257 -22.96 -15.30 -11.12
N ALA A 258 -22.62 -15.92 -12.26
CA ALA A 258 -21.85 -15.29 -13.32
C ALA A 258 -22.56 -14.04 -13.87
N GLN A 259 -23.87 -14.14 -14.12
CA GLN A 259 -24.70 -13.03 -14.59
C GLN A 259 -24.73 -11.87 -13.61
N MET A 260 -24.94 -12.15 -12.32
CA MET A 260 -25.01 -11.09 -11.29
C MET A 260 -23.63 -10.48 -11.00
N LEU A 261 -22.58 -11.29 -10.91
CA LEU A 261 -21.21 -10.79 -10.69
C LEU A 261 -20.74 -9.93 -11.86
N ARG A 262 -21.19 -10.20 -13.09
CA ARG A 262 -20.91 -9.33 -14.25
C ARG A 262 -21.40 -7.91 -14.07
N GLN A 263 -22.64 -7.76 -13.63
CA GLN A 263 -23.22 -6.45 -13.33
C GLN A 263 -22.44 -5.75 -12.21
N GLN A 264 -22.00 -6.51 -11.20
CA GLN A 264 -21.15 -5.98 -10.13
C GLN A 264 -19.77 -5.53 -10.66
N MET A 265 -19.23 -6.13 -11.72
CA MET A 265 -17.91 -5.78 -12.27
C MET A 265 -17.91 -4.58 -13.21
N GLU A 266 -19.06 -3.95 -13.48
CA GLU A 266 -19.17 -2.72 -14.27
C GLU A 266 -18.66 -1.50 -13.47
N ILE A 267 -17.36 -1.47 -13.22
CA ILE A 267 -16.66 -0.37 -12.56
C ILE A 267 -15.48 0.07 -13.40
N GLU A 268 -15.02 1.29 -13.14
CA GLU A 268 -13.77 1.76 -13.70
C GLU A 268 -12.58 1.35 -12.82
N ASP A 269 -11.57 0.75 -13.43
CA ASP A 269 -10.28 0.51 -12.80
C ASP A 269 -9.43 1.78 -12.77
N GLN A 270 -9.18 2.29 -11.57
CA GLN A 270 -8.33 3.45 -11.34
C GLN A 270 -7.15 3.14 -10.43
N LEU A 271 -6.87 1.85 -10.16
CA LEU A 271 -5.89 1.43 -9.15
C LEU A 271 -4.50 2.04 -9.34
N ASP A 272 -3.98 2.05 -10.57
CA ASP A 272 -2.64 2.56 -10.87
C ASP A 272 -2.55 4.08 -10.66
N VAL A 273 -3.64 4.81 -10.98
CA VAL A 273 -3.75 6.25 -10.75
C VAL A 273 -3.85 6.51 -9.25
N GLU A 274 -4.78 5.85 -8.56
CA GLU A 274 -4.99 5.96 -7.13
C GLU A 274 -3.70 5.70 -6.35
N LEU A 275 -2.94 4.66 -6.69
CA LEU A 275 -1.67 4.35 -6.02
C LEU A 275 -0.61 5.43 -6.21
N THR A 276 -0.53 6.00 -7.40
CA THR A 276 0.39 7.10 -7.68
C THR A 276 0.01 8.33 -6.85
N ILE A 277 -1.29 8.60 -6.72
CA ILE A 277 -1.82 9.72 -5.94
C ILE A 277 -1.63 9.50 -4.45
N ASP A 278 -1.98 8.32 -3.95
CA ASP A 278 -1.83 7.91 -2.54
C ASP A 278 -0.36 7.95 -2.12
N LEU A 279 0.56 7.60 -3.02
CA LEU A 279 1.99 7.77 -2.81
C LEU A 279 2.35 9.24 -2.53
N PHE A 280 1.96 10.17 -3.39
CA PHE A 280 2.25 11.60 -3.17
C PHE A 280 1.48 12.18 -1.97
N ALA A 281 0.25 11.71 -1.75
CA ALA A 281 -0.59 12.12 -0.63
C ALA A 281 0.01 11.73 0.72
N SER A 282 0.65 10.56 0.80
CA SER A 282 1.23 10.03 2.06
C SER A 282 2.28 10.94 2.70
N HIS A 283 2.87 11.88 1.94
CA HIS A 283 3.77 12.90 2.47
C HIS A 283 3.09 13.96 3.34
N TYR A 284 1.79 14.14 3.16
CA TYR A 284 0.98 15.12 3.87
C TYR A 284 0.20 14.48 5.02
N ASP A 285 0.47 13.22 5.36
CA ASP A 285 -0.05 12.62 6.57
C ASP A 285 0.81 13.02 7.79
N ILE A 286 0.14 13.44 8.85
CA ILE A 286 0.72 13.83 10.14
C ILE A 286 0.66 12.67 11.13
N LYS A 287 -0.23 11.70 10.90
CA LYS A 287 -0.38 10.54 11.78
C LYS A 287 0.88 9.69 11.69
N GLU A 288 1.28 9.19 12.85
CA GLU A 288 2.32 8.18 12.91
C GLU A 288 1.68 6.81 12.72
N HIS A 289 2.30 6.00 11.89
CA HIS A 289 1.83 4.67 11.53
C HIS A 289 2.70 3.64 12.21
N TYR A 290 2.06 2.69 12.90
CA TYR A 290 2.74 1.62 13.62
C TYR A 290 2.20 0.26 13.17
N VAL A 291 3.10 -0.71 13.05
CA VAL A 291 2.79 -2.11 12.73
C VAL A 291 3.34 -2.96 13.86
N THR A 292 2.49 -3.75 14.52
CA THR A 292 2.83 -4.68 15.59
C THR A 292 2.79 -6.12 15.11
N TRP A 293 3.95 -6.77 15.11
CA TRP A 293 4.09 -8.15 14.68
C TRP A 293 4.37 -9.09 15.82
N HIS A 294 3.76 -10.27 15.76
CA HIS A 294 4.17 -11.36 16.62
C HIS A 294 5.60 -11.79 16.27
N THR A 295 6.40 -12.01 17.30
CA THR A 295 7.84 -12.25 17.13
C THR A 295 8.08 -13.56 16.41
N ASP A 296 7.31 -14.60 16.69
CA ASP A 296 7.37 -15.90 16.01
C ASP A 296 7.05 -15.81 14.50
N ASP A 297 6.09 -14.97 14.12
CA ASP A 297 5.78 -14.69 12.70
C ASP A 297 6.92 -13.96 12.00
N LEU A 298 7.56 -13.00 12.69
CA LEU A 298 8.72 -12.27 12.18
C LEU A 298 9.93 -13.18 11.97
N LEU A 299 10.25 -14.02 12.95
CA LEU A 299 11.33 -15.02 12.83
C LEU A 299 11.05 -16.00 11.69
N SER A 300 9.80 -16.47 11.58
CA SER A 300 9.35 -17.33 10.50
C SER A 300 9.48 -16.63 9.14
N LEU A 301 9.15 -15.34 9.03
CA LEU A 301 9.32 -14.57 7.81
C LEU A 301 10.79 -14.49 7.39
N VAL A 302 11.69 -14.16 8.31
CA VAL A 302 13.12 -14.08 7.98
C VAL A 302 13.66 -15.45 7.51
N ASN A 303 13.26 -16.53 8.17
CA ASN A 303 13.59 -17.89 7.75
C ASN A 303 13.11 -18.20 6.33
N MET A 304 11.89 -17.77 5.98
CA MET A 304 11.36 -17.92 4.63
C MET A 304 12.10 -17.05 3.62
N CYS A 305 12.40 -15.79 3.95
CA CYS A 305 13.17 -14.91 3.10
C CYS A 305 14.57 -15.48 2.81
N LYS A 306 15.19 -16.14 3.80
CA LYS A 306 16.46 -16.87 3.60
C LYS A 306 16.28 -18.09 2.71
N LYS A 307 15.25 -18.90 2.93
CA LYS A 307 14.97 -20.11 2.14
C LYS A 307 14.74 -19.79 0.65
N TYR A 308 14.04 -18.69 0.37
CA TYR A 308 13.71 -18.25 -0.98
C TYR A 308 14.56 -17.06 -1.46
N GLU A 309 15.73 -16.84 -0.85
CA GLU A 309 16.61 -15.70 -1.16
C GLU A 309 16.93 -15.62 -2.66
N SER A 310 17.17 -16.76 -3.32
CA SER A 310 17.45 -16.82 -4.76
C SER A 310 16.29 -16.33 -5.64
N TYR A 311 15.05 -16.45 -5.16
CA TYR A 311 13.85 -15.99 -5.86
C TYR A 311 13.50 -14.54 -5.50
N LEU A 312 13.83 -14.11 -4.28
CA LEU A 312 13.58 -12.77 -3.76
C LEU A 312 14.64 -11.75 -4.14
N ASN A 313 15.83 -12.19 -4.55
CA ASN A 313 16.93 -11.31 -4.93
C ASN A 313 16.66 -10.70 -6.31
N LEU A 314 15.96 -9.56 -6.34
CA LEU A 314 15.50 -8.90 -7.55
C LEU A 314 16.62 -8.12 -8.28
N SER A 315 17.74 -7.84 -7.59
CA SER A 315 18.86 -7.09 -8.14
C SER A 315 20.20 -7.47 -7.50
N ALA A 316 21.32 -7.30 -8.20
CA ALA A 316 22.63 -7.64 -7.61
C ALA A 316 22.98 -6.89 -6.31
N HIS A 317 22.21 -5.86 -5.92
CA HIS A 317 22.39 -5.09 -4.68
C HIS A 317 21.06 -4.98 -3.92
N ASP A 318 20.26 -6.04 -3.93
CA ASP A 318 18.95 -6.05 -3.27
C ASP A 318 19.06 -5.76 -1.76
N PRO A 319 18.43 -4.70 -1.24
CA PRO A 319 18.46 -4.37 0.18
C PRO A 319 17.89 -5.48 1.07
N ILE A 320 16.87 -6.20 0.62
CA ILE A 320 16.24 -7.29 1.37
C ILE A 320 17.22 -8.46 1.48
N ALA A 321 17.87 -8.84 0.37
CA ALA A 321 18.87 -9.89 0.40
C ALA A 321 20.03 -9.55 1.34
N LYS A 322 20.51 -8.30 1.35
CA LYS A 322 21.55 -7.84 2.28
C LYS A 322 21.12 -7.95 3.75
N ILE A 323 19.89 -7.56 4.07
CA ILE A 323 19.36 -7.67 5.44
C ILE A 323 19.27 -9.16 5.85
N VAL A 324 18.73 -10.00 4.98
CA VAL A 324 18.58 -11.45 5.22
C VAL A 324 19.95 -12.13 5.37
N GLN A 325 20.96 -11.70 4.60
CA GLN A 325 22.35 -12.16 4.74
C GLN A 325 22.95 -11.71 6.08
N ALA A 326 22.85 -10.43 6.43
CA ALA A 326 23.38 -9.90 7.69
C ALA A 326 22.77 -10.58 8.92
N VAL A 327 21.47 -10.90 8.89
CA VAL A 327 20.80 -11.67 9.97
C VAL A 327 21.29 -13.12 10.00
N GLY A 328 21.65 -13.70 8.85
CA GLY A 328 22.15 -15.07 8.73
C GLY A 328 23.65 -15.25 8.96
N GLU A 329 24.46 -14.18 8.98
CA GLU A 329 25.93 -14.24 9.10
C GLU A 329 26.42 -14.67 10.50
N GLY A 330 25.55 -14.69 11.52
CA GLY A 330 25.89 -15.03 12.89
C GLY A 330 26.05 -16.53 13.20
N GLU A 331 25.46 -17.43 12.40
CA GLU A 331 25.57 -18.88 12.59
C GLU A 331 25.50 -19.60 11.25
N SER A 332 26.27 -20.69 11.07
CA SER A 332 26.21 -21.61 9.92
C SER A 332 24.88 -22.37 9.77
N ARG A 333 23.78 -21.81 10.28
CA ARG A 333 22.44 -22.40 10.32
C ARG A 333 21.62 -21.91 9.14
N SER A 334 21.27 -22.84 8.26
CA SER A 334 20.13 -22.71 7.36
C SER A 334 19.00 -23.56 7.96
N PRO A 335 17.92 -22.96 8.51
CA PRO A 335 17.55 -21.53 8.52
C PRO A 335 18.17 -20.69 9.68
N PRO A 336 18.12 -19.34 9.60
CA PRO A 336 18.69 -18.41 10.60
C PRO A 336 18.17 -18.59 12.02
N PHE A 337 16.88 -18.92 12.18
CA PHE A 337 16.24 -19.13 13.48
C PHE A 337 15.75 -20.57 13.62
N SER A 338 15.98 -21.19 14.79
CA SER A 338 15.57 -22.57 15.05
C SER A 338 14.06 -22.70 15.28
N THR A 339 13.49 -23.87 15.00
CA THR A 339 12.07 -24.16 15.26
C THR A 339 11.74 -24.15 16.76
N ALA A 340 12.71 -24.46 17.62
CA ALA A 340 12.57 -24.37 19.08
C ALA A 340 12.35 -22.92 19.53
N LEU A 341 13.19 -21.99 19.05
CA LEU A 341 13.06 -20.57 19.34
C LEU A 341 11.73 -19.99 18.87
N ILE A 342 11.27 -20.38 17.68
CA ILE A 342 9.96 -19.94 17.16
C ILE A 342 8.83 -20.41 18.09
N LYS A 343 8.85 -21.67 18.54
CA LYS A 343 7.85 -22.20 19.48
C LYS A 343 7.91 -21.52 20.85
N GLU A 344 9.11 -21.19 21.34
CA GLU A 344 9.29 -20.44 22.58
C GLU A 344 8.67 -19.04 22.47
N CYS A 345 8.96 -18.31 21.38
CA CYS A 345 8.36 -17.00 21.12
C CYS A 345 6.84 -17.06 20.99
N GLN A 346 6.31 -18.10 20.33
CA GLN A 346 4.88 -18.35 20.19
C GLN A 346 4.22 -18.60 21.56
N ALA A 347 4.85 -19.41 22.43
CA ALA A 347 4.36 -19.66 23.78
C ALA A 347 4.42 -18.40 24.66
N ALA A 348 5.46 -17.59 24.49
CA ALA A 348 5.65 -16.32 25.21
C ALA A 348 4.72 -15.19 24.71
N LYS A 349 4.05 -15.36 23.56
CA LYS A 349 3.15 -14.36 22.93
C LYS A 349 3.79 -12.98 22.81
N THR A 350 5.07 -12.96 22.42
CA THR A 350 5.85 -11.71 22.32
C THR A 350 5.55 -10.99 21.00
N SER A 351 5.45 -9.65 21.05
CA SER A 351 5.22 -8.83 19.85
C SER A 351 6.20 -7.66 19.78
N GLN A 352 6.50 -7.20 18.57
CA GLN A 352 7.35 -6.04 18.28
C GLN A 352 6.59 -5.01 17.45
N SER A 353 6.69 -3.74 17.82
CA SER A 353 6.06 -2.63 17.10
C SER A 353 7.09 -1.83 16.31
N PHE A 354 6.82 -1.61 15.03
CA PHE A 354 7.65 -0.89 14.08
C PHE A 354 6.95 0.39 13.66
N LYS A 355 7.66 1.51 13.69
CA LYS A 355 7.21 2.77 13.11
C LYS A 355 7.42 2.75 11.60
N VAL A 356 6.37 2.96 10.83
CA VAL A 356 6.43 3.04 9.38
C VAL A 356 6.66 4.49 8.97
N ASP A 357 7.65 4.71 8.09
CA ASP A 357 7.90 6.01 7.48
C ASP A 357 7.14 6.11 6.14
N PRO A 358 6.02 6.85 6.08
CA PRO A 358 5.29 7.03 4.83
C PRO A 358 6.04 7.97 3.86
N ARG A 359 7.01 8.77 4.34
CA ARG A 359 7.63 9.88 3.60
C ARG A 359 8.95 9.52 2.93
N PHE A 360 9.13 8.27 2.56
CA PHE A 360 10.38 7.78 1.97
C PHE A 360 10.80 8.52 0.68
N LEU A 361 9.93 9.22 -0.06
CA LEU A 361 10.37 10.04 -1.22
C LEU A 361 11.25 11.24 -0.83
N ILE A 362 11.28 11.64 0.45
CA ILE A 362 12.21 12.65 0.93
C ILE A 362 13.65 12.15 0.79
N THR A 363 13.87 10.87 1.10
CA THR A 363 15.18 10.22 1.03
C THR A 363 15.43 9.55 -0.33
N GLU A 364 14.38 9.00 -0.96
CA GLU A 364 14.44 8.25 -2.21
C GLU A 364 13.73 8.98 -3.36
N LYS A 365 14.46 9.84 -4.05
CA LYS A 365 13.90 10.71 -5.12
C LYS A 365 13.55 9.97 -6.41
N ASN A 366 14.13 8.79 -6.64
CA ASN A 366 13.95 8.03 -7.89
C ASN A 366 12.90 6.94 -7.71
N LEU A 367 11.79 7.08 -8.45
CA LEU A 367 10.70 6.12 -8.51
C LEU A 367 10.72 5.34 -9.82
N VAL A 368 10.32 4.07 -9.75
CA VAL A 368 10.09 3.20 -10.89
C VAL A 368 8.78 2.46 -10.68
N TYR A 369 8.02 2.22 -11.75
CA TYR A 369 6.86 1.35 -11.70
C TYR A 369 7.30 -0.11 -11.82
N CYS A 370 6.88 -0.95 -10.87
CA CYS A 370 7.13 -2.37 -10.93
C CYS A 370 6.44 -2.99 -12.16
N SER A 371 7.17 -3.71 -13.01
CA SER A 371 6.58 -4.31 -14.22
C SER A 371 5.56 -5.42 -13.94
N LEU A 372 5.56 -5.99 -12.74
CA LEU A 372 4.64 -7.06 -12.33
C LEU A 372 3.38 -6.51 -11.67
N THR A 373 3.55 -5.63 -10.69
CA THR A 373 2.45 -5.13 -9.86
C THR A 373 1.95 -3.76 -10.31
N HIS A 374 2.70 -3.06 -11.17
CA HIS A 374 2.50 -1.65 -11.55
C HIS A 374 2.51 -0.67 -10.37
N ALA A 375 2.89 -1.14 -9.18
CA ALA A 375 3.03 -0.28 -8.02
C ALA A 375 4.27 0.62 -8.17
N PRO A 376 4.18 1.90 -7.80
CA PRO A 376 5.34 2.77 -7.74
C PRO A 376 6.23 2.35 -6.57
N VAL A 377 7.48 2.01 -6.86
CA VAL A 377 8.48 1.58 -5.88
C VAL A 377 9.74 2.41 -6.02
N PRO A 378 10.53 2.57 -4.94
CA PRO A 378 11.85 3.16 -5.09
C PRO A 378 12.73 2.34 -6.02
N GLN A 379 13.58 3.01 -6.79
CA GLN A 379 14.44 2.38 -7.80
C GLN A 379 15.31 1.23 -7.24
N ARG A 380 15.74 1.32 -5.97
CA ARG A 380 16.55 0.27 -5.32
C ARG A 380 15.79 -1.04 -5.08
N LEU A 381 14.45 -0.99 -5.05
CA LEU A 381 13.56 -2.15 -4.88
C LEU A 381 12.94 -2.62 -6.20
N ALA A 382 13.17 -1.88 -7.29
CA ALA A 382 12.69 -2.29 -8.59
C ALA A 382 13.44 -3.53 -9.08
N LEU A 383 12.72 -4.49 -9.66
CA LEU A 383 13.32 -5.56 -10.44
C LEU A 383 14.29 -4.90 -11.43
N ARG A 384 15.56 -5.34 -11.45
CA ARG A 384 16.49 -4.86 -12.49
C ARG A 384 15.81 -5.13 -13.81
N GLN A 385 15.35 -4.08 -14.48
CA GLN A 385 14.96 -4.17 -15.86
C GLN A 385 16.19 -4.72 -16.55
N ARG A 386 16.17 -6.01 -16.90
CA ARG A 386 16.94 -6.43 -18.06
C ARG A 386 16.41 -5.46 -19.11
N ALA A 387 17.28 -4.61 -19.62
CA ALA A 387 17.06 -4.00 -20.92
C ALA A 387 17.01 -5.15 -21.93
N GLN A 388 15.98 -5.99 -21.85
CA GLN A 388 15.43 -6.64 -23.00
C GLN A 388 14.73 -5.49 -23.69
N THR A 389 15.32 -5.07 -24.80
CA THR A 389 14.56 -4.64 -25.95
C THR A 389 13.44 -5.66 -26.19
N GLN A 390 12.31 -5.54 -25.51
CA GLN A 390 11.06 -5.59 -26.23
C GLN A 390 11.14 -4.38 -27.14
N ALA A 391 11.63 -4.59 -28.36
CA ALA A 391 10.86 -4.40 -29.58
C ALA A 391 9.71 -3.37 -29.56
N ILE A 392 9.79 -2.27 -28.80
CA ILE A 392 8.83 -1.15 -28.87
C ILE A 392 9.28 -0.16 -29.96
N ALA A 393 10.55 -0.21 -30.36
CA ALA A 393 10.99 0.34 -31.66
C ALA A 393 10.58 -0.57 -32.84
N GLU A 394 10.29 -1.85 -32.59
CA GLU A 394 9.76 -2.76 -33.61
C GLU A 394 8.22 -2.81 -33.59
N SER A 395 7.49 -2.38 -32.56
CA SER A 395 6.01 -2.44 -32.58
C SER A 395 5.33 -1.35 -33.41
N VAL A 396 6.08 -0.36 -33.92
CA VAL A 396 5.56 0.63 -34.88
C VAL A 396 5.99 0.29 -36.33
N GLU A 397 7.04 -0.50 -36.53
CA GLU A 397 7.47 -0.96 -37.87
C GLU A 397 7.11 -2.43 -38.19
N ALA A 398 6.98 -3.31 -37.19
CA ALA A 398 6.75 -4.75 -37.37
C ALA A 398 5.28 -5.15 -37.54
N TRP A 399 4.32 -4.23 -37.39
CA TRP A 399 2.96 -4.48 -37.88
C TRP A 399 2.85 -4.35 -39.41
N CYS A 400 3.92 -3.90 -40.10
CA CYS A 400 3.93 -3.73 -41.56
C CYS A 400 4.78 -4.79 -42.32
N LEU A 401 5.49 -5.71 -41.65
CA LEU A 401 6.30 -6.78 -42.29
C LEU A 401 6.37 -7.98 -41.31
N ALA A 402 5.83 -9.19 -41.50
CA ALA A 402 5.33 -9.96 -42.64
C ALA A 402 4.60 -11.24 -42.12
N PRO A 403 3.84 -12.00 -42.94
CA PRO A 403 3.59 -13.41 -42.62
C PRO A 403 4.76 -14.27 -43.10
N SER A 404 5.31 -15.08 -42.18
CA SER A 404 6.30 -16.13 -42.41
C SER A 404 7.71 -15.71 -42.86
N ARG A 405 8.67 -15.70 -41.92
CA ARG A 405 10.03 -16.25 -42.17
C ARG A 405 10.80 -16.54 -40.88
N ARG A 406 11.54 -17.65 -40.95
CA ARG A 406 12.44 -18.19 -39.92
C ARG A 406 13.30 -17.13 -39.25
N MET A 407 13.31 -17.23 -37.93
CA MET A 407 14.24 -16.66 -36.98
C MET A 407 15.71 -16.91 -37.41
N THR A 408 16.36 -15.90 -37.98
CA THR A 408 17.83 -15.83 -38.02
C THR A 408 18.30 -14.77 -37.04
N ARG A 409 18.89 -15.25 -35.94
CA ARG A 409 19.70 -14.50 -34.97
C ARG A 409 20.58 -13.45 -35.67
N ARG A 410 20.27 -12.16 -35.50
CA ARG A 410 21.29 -11.11 -35.58
C ARG A 410 21.56 -10.60 -34.17
N LYS A 411 22.83 -10.69 -33.78
CA LYS A 411 23.42 -10.11 -32.59
C LYS A 411 23.75 -8.66 -32.94
N ASP A 412 22.99 -7.70 -32.45
CA ASP A 412 23.48 -6.32 -32.31
C ASP A 412 22.89 -5.74 -31.01
N GLY A 413 23.72 -5.75 -29.97
CA GLY A 413 23.39 -5.30 -28.64
C GLY A 413 23.59 -3.79 -28.49
N GLN A 414 22.63 -2.99 -28.94
CA GLN A 414 22.54 -1.60 -28.50
C GLN A 414 21.78 -1.51 -27.17
N ARG A 415 22.50 -1.16 -26.11
CA ARG A 415 21.92 -0.75 -24.82
C ARG A 415 21.39 0.68 -24.97
N VAL A 416 20.08 0.84 -25.08
CA VAL A 416 19.44 2.16 -25.01
C VAL A 416 19.28 2.54 -23.54
N LEU A 417 20.06 3.51 -23.07
CA LEU A 417 20.06 4.05 -21.70
C LEU A 417 19.10 5.23 -21.51
N ALA A 418 18.26 5.56 -22.51
CA ALA A 418 17.35 6.69 -22.45
C ALA A 418 15.91 6.26 -22.75
N VAL A 419 15.05 6.33 -21.72
CA VAL A 419 13.58 6.22 -21.81
C VAL A 419 12.96 7.45 -22.53
N LEU A 420 13.77 8.48 -22.81
CA LEU A 420 13.38 9.67 -23.56
C LEU A 420 13.76 9.52 -25.03
N ILE A 421 12.79 9.11 -25.85
CA ILE A 421 12.82 9.30 -27.29
C ILE A 421 12.73 10.81 -27.52
N ARG A 422 13.73 11.41 -28.20
CA ARG A 422 13.61 12.81 -28.64
C ARG A 422 12.39 12.91 -29.54
N TYR A 423 11.41 13.73 -29.15
CA TYR A 423 10.26 14.04 -30.00
C TYR A 423 10.77 14.63 -31.30
N VAL A 424 10.67 13.85 -32.37
CA VAL A 424 10.80 14.37 -33.73
C VAL A 424 9.38 14.76 -34.12
N PRO A 425 9.09 16.05 -34.33
CA PRO A 425 7.77 16.45 -34.80
C PRO A 425 7.50 15.70 -36.12
N PRO A 426 6.38 14.97 -36.23
CA PRO A 426 6.02 14.30 -37.46
C PRO A 426 5.84 15.34 -38.57
N ASP A 427 6.09 14.93 -39.82
CA ASP A 427 5.90 15.79 -40.99
C ASP A 427 4.45 16.28 -41.03
N ALA A 428 4.26 17.60 -41.19
CA ALA A 428 2.94 18.22 -41.31
C ALA A 428 2.16 17.70 -42.54
N CYS A 429 2.86 17.09 -43.49
CA CYS A 429 2.29 16.43 -44.66
C CYS A 429 1.96 14.93 -44.45
N ASP A 430 2.24 14.33 -43.29
CA ASP A 430 1.89 12.93 -43.03
C ASP A 430 0.36 12.76 -43.00
N CYS A 431 -0.16 11.93 -43.92
CA CYS A 431 -1.58 11.60 -44.03
C CYS A 431 -2.16 11.08 -42.69
N ARG A 432 -1.35 10.40 -41.87
CA ARG A 432 -1.77 9.89 -40.55
C ARG A 432 -2.04 11.01 -39.55
N MET A 433 -1.23 12.08 -39.58
CA MET A 433 -1.42 13.25 -38.71
C MET A 433 -2.62 14.07 -39.15
N GLN A 434 -2.75 14.31 -40.45
CA GLN A 434 -3.90 15.03 -41.01
C GLN A 434 -5.22 14.27 -40.77
N LEU A 435 -5.22 12.95 -40.94
CA LEU A 435 -6.34 12.08 -40.57
C LEU A 435 -6.69 12.21 -39.08
N ALA A 436 -5.69 12.18 -38.19
CA ALA A 436 -5.92 12.32 -36.76
C ALA A 436 -6.46 13.69 -36.36
N ASP A 437 -6.13 14.75 -37.11
CA ASP A 437 -6.66 16.09 -36.90
C ASP A 437 -8.10 16.22 -37.44
N CYS A 438 -8.39 15.66 -38.62
CA CYS A 438 -9.77 15.53 -39.12
C CYS A 438 -10.68 14.79 -38.13
N LEU A 439 -10.23 13.65 -37.60
CA LEU A 439 -11.00 12.89 -36.60
C LEU A 439 -11.14 13.62 -35.25
N ARG A 440 -10.27 14.58 -34.94
CA ARG A 440 -10.33 15.37 -33.69
C ARG A 440 -11.27 16.56 -33.81
N GLN A 441 -11.26 17.23 -34.95
CA GLN A 441 -11.96 18.51 -35.16
C GLN A 441 -13.31 18.32 -35.86
N GLY A 442 -13.48 17.22 -36.59
CA GLY A 442 -14.68 16.92 -37.37
C GLY A 442 -15.85 16.39 -36.56
N PRO A 443 -17.05 16.38 -37.17
CA PRO A 443 -18.21 15.67 -36.63
C PRO A 443 -17.96 14.15 -36.55
N PRO A 444 -18.75 13.42 -35.73
CA PRO A 444 -18.60 11.98 -35.60
C PRO A 444 -18.85 11.26 -36.93
N VAL A 445 -17.97 10.32 -37.26
CA VAL A 445 -18.05 9.47 -38.45
C VAL A 445 -18.53 8.06 -38.10
N SER A 446 -19.24 7.43 -39.02
CA SER A 446 -19.84 6.09 -38.89
C SER A 446 -19.22 5.04 -39.82
N ALA A 447 -18.20 5.43 -40.57
CA ALA A 447 -17.59 4.59 -41.59
C ALA A 447 -16.97 3.29 -41.04
N SER A 448 -17.23 2.18 -41.76
CA SER A 448 -16.69 0.85 -41.49
C SER A 448 -15.58 0.41 -42.45
N SER A 449 -15.26 1.23 -43.45
CA SER A 449 -14.19 1.01 -44.44
C SER A 449 -13.51 2.34 -44.81
N LEU A 450 -12.30 2.27 -45.36
CA LEU A 450 -11.55 3.46 -45.77
C LEU A 450 -12.27 4.26 -46.86
N ASP A 451 -12.93 3.60 -47.81
CA ASP A 451 -13.71 4.26 -48.87
C ASP A 451 -14.90 5.03 -48.30
N ARG A 452 -15.61 4.44 -47.34
CA ARG A 452 -16.73 5.12 -46.65
C ARG A 452 -16.23 6.29 -45.82
N LEU A 453 -15.06 6.15 -45.19
CA LEU A 453 -14.46 7.22 -44.41
C LEU A 453 -14.05 8.39 -45.31
N ALA A 454 -13.48 8.10 -46.48
CA ALA A 454 -13.17 9.12 -47.48
C ALA A 454 -14.42 9.84 -47.98
N ALA A 455 -15.50 9.10 -48.28
CA ALA A 455 -16.78 9.68 -48.71
C ALA A 455 -17.42 10.57 -47.61
N GLU A 456 -17.45 10.10 -46.36
CA GLU A 456 -17.93 10.90 -45.23
C GLU A 456 -17.09 12.18 -45.04
N PHE A 457 -15.77 12.10 -45.20
CA PHE A 457 -14.90 13.29 -45.12
C PHE A 457 -15.09 14.27 -46.27
N SER A 458 -15.31 13.83 -47.51
CA SER A 458 -15.66 14.74 -48.60
C SER A 458 -17.01 15.43 -48.37
N ALA A 459 -18.01 14.71 -47.85
CA ALA A 459 -19.28 15.32 -47.46
C ALA A 459 -19.12 16.36 -46.33
N ILE A 460 -18.24 16.08 -45.35
CA ILE A 460 -17.90 17.04 -44.28
C ILE A 460 -17.15 18.26 -44.86
N ALA A 461 -16.27 18.07 -45.84
CA ALA A 461 -15.57 19.17 -46.51
C ALA A 461 -16.54 20.09 -47.25
N GLU A 462 -17.49 19.52 -48.00
CA GLU A 462 -18.56 20.26 -48.67
C GLU A 462 -19.43 21.04 -47.65
N HIS A 463 -19.75 20.41 -46.53
CA HIS A 463 -20.50 21.07 -45.46
C HIS A 463 -19.77 22.31 -44.92
N PHE A 464 -18.49 22.20 -44.57
CA PHE A 464 -17.69 23.33 -44.08
C PHE A 464 -17.56 24.45 -45.11
N ALA A 465 -17.50 24.12 -46.41
CA ALA A 465 -17.48 25.09 -47.50
C ALA A 465 -18.83 25.79 -47.71
N SER A 466 -19.94 25.15 -47.31
CA SER A 466 -21.32 25.63 -47.49
C SER A 466 -21.89 26.44 -46.31
N LEU A 467 -21.15 26.56 -45.20
CA LEU A 467 -21.58 27.33 -44.03
C LEU A 467 -21.77 28.82 -44.36
N GLU A 468 -22.67 29.51 -43.64
CA GLU A 468 -22.90 30.96 -43.79
C GLU A 468 -21.61 31.78 -43.67
N THR A 469 -20.68 31.32 -42.81
CA THR A 469 -19.28 31.74 -42.81
C THR A 469 -18.41 30.52 -43.17
N PRO A 470 -17.94 30.42 -44.43
CA PRO A 470 -17.23 29.24 -44.89
C PRO A 470 -15.90 29.01 -44.16
N ASP A 471 -15.68 27.80 -43.68
CA ASP A 471 -14.41 27.38 -43.09
C ASP A 471 -13.55 26.67 -44.14
N PHE A 472 -12.96 27.45 -45.03
CA PHE A 472 -12.12 26.93 -46.12
C PHE A 472 -10.87 26.19 -45.62
N VAL A 473 -10.41 26.48 -44.39
CA VAL A 473 -9.25 25.81 -43.81
C VAL A 473 -9.59 24.37 -43.48
N ASN A 474 -10.70 24.14 -42.77
CA ASN A 474 -11.15 22.79 -42.46
C ASN A 474 -11.65 22.07 -43.71
N ALA A 475 -12.42 22.73 -44.59
CA ALA A 475 -12.85 22.13 -45.85
C ALA A 475 -11.67 21.58 -46.68
N ALA A 476 -10.60 22.37 -46.83
CA ALA A 476 -9.41 21.93 -47.57
C ALA A 476 -8.64 20.80 -46.87
N LEU A 477 -8.66 20.74 -45.54
CA LEU A 477 -8.03 19.66 -44.77
C LEU A 477 -8.79 18.33 -44.98
N PHE A 478 -10.11 18.33 -44.79
CA PHE A 478 -10.96 17.14 -44.97
C PHE A 478 -10.89 16.60 -46.40
N GLU A 479 -10.95 17.48 -47.40
CA GLU A 479 -10.88 17.09 -48.81
C GLU A 479 -9.51 16.49 -49.18
N ARG A 480 -8.42 17.06 -48.62
CA ARG A 480 -7.06 16.54 -48.81
C ARG A 480 -6.90 15.15 -48.21
N VAL A 481 -7.44 14.91 -47.01
CA VAL A 481 -7.40 13.59 -46.37
C VAL A 481 -8.26 12.60 -47.15
N ALA A 482 -9.49 12.95 -47.53
CA ALA A 482 -10.35 12.10 -48.37
C ALA A 482 -9.66 11.70 -49.69
N SER A 483 -9.06 12.67 -50.37
CA SER A 483 -8.28 12.44 -51.59
C SER A 483 -7.03 11.57 -51.37
N SER A 484 -6.43 11.60 -50.17
CA SER A 484 -5.25 10.79 -49.83
C SER A 484 -5.65 9.36 -49.47
N LEU A 485 -6.77 9.18 -48.79
CA LEU A 485 -7.37 7.87 -48.50
C LEU A 485 -7.76 7.14 -49.79
N ASN A 486 -8.46 7.82 -50.72
CA ASN A 486 -8.81 7.28 -52.03
C ASN A 486 -7.60 6.91 -52.89
N ARG A 487 -6.45 7.57 -52.68
CA ARG A 487 -5.18 7.26 -53.35
C ARG A 487 -4.40 6.11 -52.70
N GLY A 488 -4.93 5.50 -51.65
CA GLY A 488 -4.28 4.39 -50.95
C GLY A 488 -3.11 4.81 -50.07
N ALA A 489 -3.08 6.04 -49.56
CA ALA A 489 -1.98 6.52 -48.72
C ALA A 489 -1.78 5.71 -47.42
N LEU A 490 -2.80 4.94 -47.00
CA LEU A 490 -2.75 4.05 -45.84
C LEU A 490 -2.76 2.56 -46.21
N THR A 491 -2.90 2.20 -47.49
CA THR A 491 -2.91 0.80 -47.93
C THR A 491 -1.49 0.32 -48.20
N MET A 492 -0.92 -0.40 -47.23
CA MET A 492 0.33 -1.14 -47.40
C MET A 492 0.04 -2.47 -48.11
N LYS A 493 0.97 -2.94 -48.97
CA LYS A 493 0.85 -4.26 -49.62
C LYS A 493 0.72 -5.36 -48.56
N GLY A 494 -0.45 -6.00 -48.46
CA GLY A 494 -0.71 -7.14 -47.58
C GLY A 494 -1.51 -6.84 -46.31
N ILE A 495 -1.95 -5.59 -46.09
CA ILE A 495 -2.85 -5.22 -44.99
C ILE A 495 -4.27 -5.03 -45.55
N SER A 496 -5.29 -5.60 -44.93
CA SER A 496 -6.68 -5.40 -45.36
C SER A 496 -7.24 -4.07 -44.85
N ASP A 497 -8.24 -3.52 -45.56
CA ASP A 497 -8.94 -2.29 -45.12
C ASP A 497 -9.56 -2.45 -43.72
N THR A 498 -9.99 -3.66 -43.38
CA THR A 498 -10.52 -4.00 -42.05
C THR A 498 -9.45 -3.88 -40.96
N ASP A 499 -8.19 -4.23 -41.26
CA ASP A 499 -7.08 -4.10 -40.31
C ASP A 499 -6.68 -2.63 -40.13
N CYS A 500 -6.70 -1.84 -41.21
CA CYS A 500 -6.50 -0.38 -41.14
C CYS A 500 -7.59 0.31 -40.30
N MET A 501 -8.86 -0.03 -40.51
CA MET A 501 -9.96 0.52 -39.71
C MET A 501 -9.88 0.09 -38.25
N ARG A 502 -9.46 -1.16 -37.98
CA ARG A 502 -9.18 -1.63 -36.61
C ARG A 502 -8.08 -0.80 -35.97
N TRP A 503 -6.99 -0.55 -36.68
CA TRP A 503 -5.88 0.29 -36.20
C TRP A 503 -6.33 1.73 -35.86
N ILE A 504 -7.15 2.37 -36.72
CA ILE A 504 -7.71 3.70 -36.43
C ILE A 504 -8.57 3.66 -35.16
N ALA A 505 -9.46 2.67 -35.06
CA ALA A 505 -10.36 2.52 -33.92
C ALA A 505 -9.59 2.28 -32.61
N GLU A 506 -8.58 1.40 -32.62
CA GLU A 506 -7.69 1.14 -31.50
C GLU A 506 -6.95 2.41 -31.07
N GLY A 507 -6.38 3.16 -32.03
CA GLY A 507 -5.68 4.42 -31.74
C GLY A 507 -6.60 5.50 -31.15
N LEU A 508 -7.85 5.60 -31.60
CA LEU A 508 -8.84 6.50 -31.01
C LEU A 508 -9.23 6.05 -29.58
N LEU A 509 -9.42 4.76 -29.36
CA LEU A 509 -9.69 4.20 -28.04
C LEU A 509 -8.54 4.45 -27.07
N GLU A 510 -7.29 4.25 -27.50
CA GLU A 510 -6.09 4.55 -26.71
C GLU A 510 -6.00 6.03 -26.34
N ARG A 511 -6.23 6.94 -27.30
CA ARG A 511 -6.26 8.39 -27.02
C ARG A 511 -7.39 8.76 -26.07
N LYS A 512 -8.57 8.15 -26.20
CA LYS A 512 -9.70 8.35 -25.29
C LYS A 512 -9.36 7.86 -23.87
N LYS A 513 -8.75 6.67 -23.75
CA LYS A 513 -8.24 6.13 -22.48
C LYS A 513 -7.19 7.07 -21.86
N HIS A 514 -6.23 7.54 -22.66
CA HIS A 514 -5.20 8.48 -22.21
C HIS A 514 -5.77 9.83 -21.77
N LYS A 515 -6.71 10.41 -22.52
CA LYS A 515 -7.42 11.64 -22.12
C LYS A 515 -8.14 11.44 -20.80
N LYS A 516 -8.81 10.30 -20.62
CA LYS A 516 -9.51 9.95 -19.36
C LYS A 516 -8.53 9.86 -18.19
N TYR A 517 -7.39 9.21 -18.40
CA TYR A 517 -6.28 9.17 -17.45
C TYR A 517 -5.78 10.58 -17.07
N LEU A 518 -5.52 11.45 -18.05
CA LEU A 518 -5.06 12.83 -17.78
C LEU A 518 -6.10 13.63 -16.99
N MET A 519 -7.38 13.50 -17.31
CA MET A 519 -8.46 14.15 -16.55
C MET A 519 -8.53 13.62 -15.11
N GLN A 520 -8.30 12.32 -14.89
CA GLN A 520 -8.23 11.75 -13.54
C GLN A 520 -7.03 12.30 -12.76
N VAL A 521 -5.84 12.31 -13.36
CA VAL A 521 -4.63 12.88 -12.75
C VAL A 521 -4.86 14.34 -12.35
N GLN A 522 -5.49 15.14 -13.22
CA GLN A 522 -5.80 16.53 -12.92
C GLN A 522 -6.72 16.68 -11.71
N ARG A 523 -7.82 15.90 -11.65
CA ARG A 523 -8.74 15.89 -10.50
C ARG A 523 -8.04 15.52 -9.19
N HIS A 524 -7.16 14.53 -9.23
CA HIS A 524 -6.44 14.09 -8.04
C HIS A 524 -5.34 15.07 -7.60
N LEU A 525 -4.74 15.81 -8.53
CA LEU A 525 -3.76 16.85 -8.22
C LEU A 525 -4.36 17.97 -7.37
N GLU A 526 -5.61 18.37 -7.65
CA GLU A 526 -6.38 19.30 -6.81
C GLU A 526 -6.56 18.74 -5.39
N GLY A 527 -6.85 17.45 -5.27
CA GLY A 527 -6.94 16.73 -3.99
C GLY A 527 -5.63 16.77 -3.19
N ILE A 528 -4.50 16.52 -3.84
CA ILE A 528 -3.17 16.61 -3.21
C ILE A 528 -2.89 18.04 -2.71
N GLN A 529 -3.22 19.05 -3.52
CA GLN A 529 -3.05 20.45 -3.11
C GLN A 529 -3.92 20.82 -1.90
N SER A 530 -5.11 20.22 -1.77
CA SER A 530 -5.96 20.38 -0.59
C SER A 530 -5.32 19.74 0.64
N MET A 531 -4.87 18.48 0.55
CA MET A 531 -4.19 17.78 1.65
C MET A 531 -2.93 18.50 2.11
N ARG A 532 -2.16 19.07 1.17
CA ARG A 532 -1.00 19.90 1.51
C ARG A 532 -1.36 21.12 2.35
N ARG A 533 -2.43 21.84 1.98
CA ARG A 533 -2.90 23.01 2.73
C ARG A 533 -3.34 22.61 4.14
N GLU A 534 -4.10 21.52 4.24
CA GLU A 534 -4.54 20.98 5.54
C GLU A 534 -3.36 20.55 6.41
N TYR A 535 -2.35 19.90 5.82
CA TYR A 535 -1.10 19.54 6.48
C TYR A 535 -0.37 20.76 7.05
N GLU A 536 -0.18 21.79 6.23
CA GLU A 536 0.51 23.03 6.64
C GLU A 536 -0.24 23.74 7.79
N ILE A 537 -1.57 23.77 7.75
CA ILE A 537 -2.42 24.32 8.83
C ILE A 537 -2.24 23.49 10.10
N LYS A 538 -2.44 22.17 10.03
CA LYS A 538 -2.32 21.27 11.20
C LYS A 538 -0.94 21.31 11.82
N LEU A 539 0.12 21.36 11.00
CA LEU A 539 1.49 21.46 11.47
C LEU A 539 1.71 22.79 12.21
N ARG A 540 1.25 23.91 11.63
CA ARG A 540 1.35 25.23 12.27
C ARG A 540 0.63 25.24 13.62
N THR A 541 -0.60 24.74 13.67
CA THR A 541 -1.37 24.65 14.92
C THR A 541 -0.63 23.82 15.96
N ARG A 542 -0.09 22.64 15.60
CA ARG A 542 0.68 21.80 16.54
C ARG A 542 1.94 22.50 17.04
N VAL A 543 2.66 23.21 16.18
CA VAL A 543 3.83 24.00 16.58
C VAL A 543 3.45 25.12 17.53
N GLU A 544 2.35 25.82 17.28
CA GLU A 544 1.82 26.86 18.17
C GLU A 544 1.39 26.27 19.52
N THR A 545 0.70 25.12 19.52
CA THR A 545 0.34 24.40 20.76
C THR A 545 1.60 23.97 21.53
N LEU A 546 2.61 23.44 20.85
CA LEU A 546 3.87 23.05 21.49
C LEU A 546 4.59 24.27 22.09
N LYS A 547 4.64 25.39 21.36
CA LYS A 547 5.20 26.66 21.88
C LYS A 547 4.44 27.15 23.10
N ALA A 548 3.10 27.09 23.08
CA ALA A 548 2.28 27.46 24.22
C ALA A 548 2.51 26.51 25.42
N ALA A 549 2.65 25.20 25.18
CA ALA A 549 2.95 24.22 26.22
C ALA A 549 4.36 24.41 26.81
N ILE A 550 5.37 24.67 25.98
CA ILE A 550 6.72 25.02 26.42
C ILE A 550 6.68 26.30 27.26
N HIS A 551 5.99 27.34 26.78
CA HIS A 551 5.84 28.59 27.54
C HIS A 551 5.12 28.37 28.88
N ALA A 552 4.05 27.57 28.90
CA ALA A 552 3.35 27.22 30.14
C ALA A 552 4.26 26.42 31.09
N ALA A 553 5.09 25.52 30.58
CA ALA A 553 6.07 24.78 31.37
C ALA A 553 7.18 25.70 31.92
N ASP A 554 7.74 26.60 31.10
CA ASP A 554 8.76 27.58 31.48
C ASP A 554 8.25 28.53 32.56
N VAL A 555 7.02 29.01 32.39
CA VAL A 555 6.34 29.92 33.32
C VAL A 555 5.70 29.12 34.47
N LEU A 556 5.75 27.79 34.46
CA LEU A 556 5.09 26.88 35.42
C LEU A 556 3.62 27.31 35.65
N ALA A 557 2.94 27.69 34.58
CA ALA A 557 1.58 28.21 34.59
C ALA A 557 0.56 27.09 34.76
N VAL A 558 -0.38 27.31 35.67
CA VAL A 558 -1.55 26.47 35.86
C VAL A 558 -2.77 27.31 35.47
N GLU A 559 -3.73 26.70 34.79
CA GLU A 559 -4.96 27.40 34.42
C GLU A 559 -5.71 27.86 35.67
N GLU A 560 -6.26 29.08 35.62
CA GLU A 560 -6.94 29.75 36.73
C GLU A 560 -8.05 28.90 37.39
N PRO A 561 -8.89 28.13 36.67
CA PRO A 561 -9.89 27.27 37.29
C PRO A 561 -9.29 26.18 38.19
N ILE A 562 -8.12 25.64 37.81
CA ILE A 562 -7.42 24.61 38.58
C ILE A 562 -6.77 25.26 39.82
N GLU A 563 -6.21 26.46 39.69
CA GLU A 563 -5.73 27.21 40.85
C GLU A 563 -6.84 27.54 41.84
N ILE A 564 -8.00 28.00 41.37
CA ILE A 564 -9.16 28.33 42.20
C ILE A 564 -9.68 27.07 42.92
N ALA A 565 -9.79 25.94 42.20
CA ALA A 565 -10.19 24.67 42.79
C ALA A 565 -9.18 24.19 43.83
N ALA A 566 -7.88 24.24 43.52
CA ALA A 566 -6.82 23.85 44.45
C ALA A 566 -6.82 24.70 45.73
N ARG A 567 -7.04 26.02 45.62
CA ARG A 567 -7.24 26.90 46.79
C ARG A 567 -8.48 26.52 47.59
N ARG A 568 -9.59 26.20 46.91
CA ARG A 568 -10.85 25.79 47.56
C ARG A 568 -10.72 24.47 48.32
N PHE A 569 -9.94 23.52 47.80
CA PHE A 569 -9.69 22.21 48.43
C PHE A 569 -8.40 22.16 49.27
N ASN A 570 -7.73 23.30 49.45
CA ASN A 570 -6.47 23.43 50.19
C ASN A 570 -5.38 22.43 49.74
N PHE A 571 -5.32 22.19 48.43
CA PHE A 571 -4.41 21.24 47.80
C PHE A 571 -3.21 21.97 47.20
N PRO A 572 -1.96 21.68 47.63
CA PRO A 572 -0.78 22.37 47.11
C PRO A 572 -0.45 21.86 45.70
N LEU A 573 -0.44 22.78 44.74
CA LEU A 573 -0.03 22.47 43.37
C LEU A 573 1.50 22.45 43.24
N ALA A 574 2.04 21.47 42.51
CA ALA A 574 3.48 21.32 42.31
C ALA A 574 4.11 22.46 41.50
N PHE A 575 3.41 22.97 40.48
CA PHE A 575 3.92 24.04 39.61
C PHE A 575 4.07 25.41 40.32
N PRO A 576 3.08 25.92 41.07
CA PRO A 576 3.24 27.14 41.86
C PRO A 576 4.30 27.04 42.97
N SER A 577 4.47 25.87 43.58
CA SER A 577 5.52 25.66 44.59
C SER A 577 6.93 25.61 43.98
N LEU A 578 7.06 25.21 42.71
CA LEU A 578 8.30 25.31 41.94
C LEU A 578 8.61 26.75 41.44
N ARG A 579 7.60 27.59 41.17
CA ARG A 579 7.80 29.01 40.78
C ARG A 579 8.57 29.79 41.83
N TRP A 580 8.28 29.58 43.11
CA TRP A 580 8.98 30.24 44.21
C TRP A 580 10.46 29.87 44.24
N LYS A 581 10.80 28.60 43.96
CA LYS A 581 12.19 28.14 43.84
C LYS A 581 12.92 28.67 42.60
N GLN A 582 12.20 28.97 41.51
CA GLN A 582 12.78 29.61 40.31
C GLN A 582 13.12 31.09 40.54
N HIS A 583 12.35 31.82 41.35
CA HIS A 583 12.63 33.23 41.64
C HIS A 583 13.93 33.42 42.44
N GLU A 584 14.27 32.47 43.33
CA GLU A 584 15.57 32.46 44.02
C GLU A 584 16.74 32.14 43.08
N LYS A 585 16.51 31.35 42.02
CA LYS A 585 17.54 31.02 41.01
C LYS A 585 17.68 32.04 39.87
N LYS A 586 16.71 32.94 39.66
CA LYS A 586 16.71 33.92 38.56
C LYS A 586 17.84 34.97 38.60
N GLN A 587 18.62 35.04 39.67
CA GLN A 587 19.85 35.86 39.70
C GLN A 587 21.09 35.14 39.14
N GLU A 588 21.05 33.83 38.94
CA GLU A 588 22.07 33.08 38.20
C GLU A 588 21.53 32.81 36.79
N THR A 589 22.17 33.42 35.81
CA THR A 589 21.77 33.37 34.40
C THR A 589 21.74 31.93 33.87
N LEU A 590 20.69 31.61 33.11
CA LEU A 590 20.43 30.37 32.33
C LEU A 590 21.47 30.06 31.24
N ALA A 591 22.73 30.46 31.44
CA ALA A 591 23.83 30.01 30.60
C ALA A 591 24.30 28.67 31.15
N VAL A 592 24.40 27.66 30.28
CA VAL A 592 25.04 26.39 30.63
C VAL A 592 26.43 26.72 31.17
N SER A 593 26.64 26.48 32.45
CA SER A 593 27.92 26.69 33.10
C SER A 593 28.39 25.40 33.76
N LEU A 594 29.61 25.00 33.45
CA LEU A 594 30.29 23.88 34.10
C LEU A 594 31.53 24.39 34.81
N THR A 595 31.71 23.95 36.06
CA THR A 595 32.83 24.37 36.91
C THR A 595 33.75 23.19 37.19
N PHE A 596 35.05 23.35 36.91
CA PHE A 596 36.07 22.34 37.13
C PHE A 596 37.17 22.85 38.07
N LYS A 597 37.71 21.97 38.92
CA LYS A 597 38.90 22.28 39.74
C LYS A 597 40.14 22.39 38.86
N TYR A 598 41.08 23.26 39.22
CA TYR A 598 42.39 23.39 38.57
C TYR A 598 43.10 22.03 38.43
N SER A 599 43.11 21.21 39.48
CA SER A 599 43.74 19.88 39.47
C SER A 599 43.19 18.94 38.39
N VAL A 600 41.89 19.02 38.09
CA VAL A 600 41.23 18.21 37.06
C VAL A 600 41.65 18.67 35.67
N LEU A 601 41.71 19.98 35.44
CA LEU A 601 42.15 20.55 34.16
C LEU A 601 43.64 20.29 33.90
N LEU A 602 44.46 20.26 34.96
CA LEU A 602 45.87 19.89 34.90
C LEU A 602 46.05 18.41 34.55
N GLN A 603 45.29 17.51 35.20
CA GLN A 603 45.30 16.07 34.89
C GLN A 603 44.90 15.78 33.43
N ARG A 604 43.94 16.55 32.90
CA ARG A 604 43.48 16.44 31.51
C ARG A 604 44.36 17.16 30.49
N GLN A 605 45.51 17.72 30.89
CA GLN A 605 46.41 18.48 30.01
C GLN A 605 45.75 19.68 29.30
N ILE A 606 44.63 20.18 29.85
CA ILE A 606 43.94 21.36 29.32
C ILE A 606 44.68 22.61 29.80
N VAL A 607 44.98 22.68 31.09
CA VAL A 607 45.88 23.67 31.70
C VAL A 607 47.23 23.00 31.88
N LEU A 608 48.30 23.63 31.42
CA LEU A 608 49.66 23.09 31.46
C LEU A 608 50.46 23.68 32.61
N ARG A 609 50.34 24.99 32.83
CA ARG A 609 51.07 25.72 33.85
C ARG A 609 50.25 26.87 34.41
N ALA A 610 50.45 27.17 35.69
CA ALA A 610 50.02 28.41 36.32
C ALA A 610 51.22 29.36 36.43
N ALA A 611 50.96 30.67 36.44
CA ALA A 611 52.00 31.67 36.58
C ALA A 611 52.66 31.63 37.96
N ARG A 612 53.93 32.06 38.04
CA ARG A 612 54.74 32.00 39.27
C ARG A 612 54.24 32.96 40.37
N SER A 613 53.37 33.91 40.03
CA SER A 613 52.74 34.81 41.02
C SER A 613 51.66 34.13 41.85
N LEU A 614 51.11 33.00 41.40
CA LEU A 614 50.09 32.25 42.12
C LEU A 614 50.76 31.28 43.09
N GLN A 615 50.54 31.49 44.40
CA GLN A 615 51.06 30.58 45.41
C GLN A 615 50.37 29.20 45.33
N PRO A 616 51.08 28.10 45.63
CA PRO A 616 50.52 26.74 45.54
C PRO A 616 49.22 26.55 46.33
N GLU A 617 49.09 27.23 47.47
CA GLU A 617 47.89 27.19 48.33
C GLU A 617 46.64 27.73 47.61
N VAL A 618 46.81 28.75 46.77
CA VAL A 618 45.72 29.34 45.98
C VAL A 618 45.26 28.38 44.87
N LEU A 619 46.19 27.62 44.29
CA LEU A 619 45.89 26.70 43.19
C LEU A 619 45.03 25.50 43.63
N VAL A 620 45.11 25.10 44.91
CA VAL A 620 44.31 23.99 45.46
C VAL A 620 42.81 24.29 45.38
N ASP A 621 42.44 25.53 45.71
CA ASP A 621 41.04 25.99 45.74
C ASP A 621 40.70 26.91 44.55
N THR A 622 41.42 26.76 43.43
CA THR A 622 41.10 27.45 42.18
C THR A 622 40.14 26.62 41.31
N TYR A 623 39.08 27.27 40.83
CA TYR A 623 38.04 26.71 39.98
C TYR A 623 37.90 27.51 38.69
N PHE A 624 37.58 26.80 37.61
CA PHE A 624 37.35 27.34 36.28
C PHE A 624 35.89 27.10 35.93
N THR A 625 35.12 28.17 35.76
CA THR A 625 33.74 28.13 35.31
C THR A 625 33.69 28.50 33.83
N PHE A 626 33.24 27.56 33.00
CA PHE A 626 33.04 27.74 31.56
C PHE A 626 31.57 28.01 31.32
N MET A 627 31.24 29.14 30.71
CA MET A 627 29.88 29.59 30.44
C MET A 627 29.69 29.82 28.94
N LEU A 628 28.69 29.17 28.34
CA LEU A 628 28.35 29.37 26.94
C LEU A 628 27.58 30.69 26.75
N LEU A 629 28.05 31.55 25.84
CA LEU A 629 27.43 32.84 25.50
C LEU A 629 26.44 32.69 24.32
N PRO A 630 25.42 33.57 24.19
CA PRO A 630 24.38 33.47 23.16
C PRO A 630 24.85 33.49 21.69
N GLN A 631 26.08 33.93 21.40
CA GLN A 631 26.66 34.03 20.04
C GLN A 631 27.69 32.93 19.75
N GLU A 632 27.55 31.75 20.36
CA GLU A 632 28.53 30.65 20.29
C GLU A 632 29.94 30.95 20.85
N GLY A 633 30.08 32.06 21.58
CA GLY A 633 31.29 32.37 22.36
C GLY A 633 31.31 31.67 23.72
N TRP A 634 32.46 31.69 24.38
CA TRP A 634 32.65 31.12 25.72
C TRP A 634 33.23 32.16 26.68
N ARG A 635 32.67 32.24 27.88
CA ARG A 635 33.24 32.98 29.00
C ARG A 635 33.89 32.01 29.96
N VAL A 636 35.17 32.24 30.26
CA VAL A 636 35.92 31.48 31.26
C VAL A 636 36.19 32.38 32.45
N THR A 637 35.57 32.06 33.59
CA THR A 637 35.78 32.76 34.85
C THR A 637 36.60 31.88 35.78
N ILE A 638 37.65 32.45 36.36
CA ILE A 638 38.56 31.75 37.26
C ILE A 638 38.36 32.31 38.65
N THR A 639 37.96 31.47 39.60
CA THR A 639 37.66 31.86 40.98
C THR A 639 38.52 31.07 41.96
N HIS A 640 38.99 31.75 42.99
CA HIS A 640 39.59 31.15 44.18
C HIS A 640 38.52 31.10 45.27
N ARG A 641 38.11 29.89 45.66
CA ARG A 641 37.05 29.68 46.65
C ARG A 641 37.63 29.62 48.04
N THR A 642 37.36 30.63 48.86
CA THR A 642 37.72 30.60 50.29
C THR A 642 36.48 30.35 51.13
N PRO A 643 36.60 29.79 52.35
CA PRO A 643 35.44 29.49 53.20
C PRO A 643 34.59 30.70 53.62
N ARG A 644 35.02 31.94 53.31
CA ARG A 644 34.28 33.17 53.62
C ARG A 644 33.71 33.85 52.38
N VAL A 645 34.44 33.91 51.26
CA VAL A 645 34.01 34.57 50.00
C VAL A 645 34.76 33.98 48.80
N ASP A 646 34.07 33.76 47.68
CA ASP A 646 34.70 33.43 46.38
C ASP A 646 35.34 34.68 45.78
N ARG A 647 36.65 34.64 45.56
CA ARG A 647 37.40 35.74 44.92
C ARG A 647 37.64 35.42 43.45
N GLN A 648 37.12 36.25 42.54
CA GLN A 648 37.43 36.14 41.12
C GLN A 648 38.89 36.53 40.87
N LEU A 649 39.67 35.59 40.33
CA LEU A 649 41.07 35.80 39.94
C LEU A 649 41.16 36.44 38.56
N ALA A 650 40.33 35.99 37.62
CA ALA A 650 40.27 36.54 36.27
C ALA A 650 38.99 36.10 35.54
N GLN A 651 38.72 36.78 34.42
CA GLN A 651 37.71 36.37 33.45
C GLN A 651 38.18 36.71 32.05
N GLN A 652 37.93 35.80 31.11
CA GLN A 652 38.23 35.99 29.72
C GLN A 652 37.09 35.45 28.86
N ASP A 653 36.67 36.26 27.89
CA ASP A 653 35.66 35.90 26.92
C ASP A 653 36.35 35.52 25.60
N PHE A 654 35.85 34.47 24.95
CA PHE A 654 36.29 33.97 23.66
C PHE A 654 35.13 34.05 22.67
N THR A 655 35.36 34.70 21.55
CA THR A 655 34.41 34.72 20.42
C THR A 655 34.50 33.44 19.59
N ALA A 656 33.47 33.16 18.79
CA ALA A 656 33.46 32.00 17.90
C ALA A 656 34.60 32.04 16.87
N GLU A 657 34.97 33.24 16.39
CA GLU A 657 36.08 33.43 15.45
C GLU A 657 37.43 33.10 16.10
N GLU A 658 37.68 33.55 17.33
CA GLU A 658 38.90 33.25 18.08
C GLU A 658 39.04 31.74 18.36
N LEU A 659 37.94 31.05 18.67
CA LEU A 659 37.94 29.60 18.86
C LEU A 659 38.23 28.84 17.55
N LEU A 660 37.78 29.38 16.41
CA LEU A 660 38.04 28.80 15.10
C LEU A 660 39.50 28.99 14.69
N VAL A 661 40.10 30.14 15.03
CA VAL A 661 41.55 30.36 14.92
C VAL A 661 42.30 29.36 15.79
N LEU A 662 41.92 29.22 17.07
CA LEU A 662 42.53 28.29 18.02
C LEU A 662 42.47 26.82 17.57
N LYS A 663 41.37 26.42 16.91
CA LYS A 663 41.21 25.08 16.34
C LYS A 663 42.18 24.79 15.19
N ASN A 664 42.58 25.82 14.45
CA ASN A 664 43.43 25.70 13.26
C ASN A 664 44.94 25.88 13.56
N VAL A 665 45.31 26.11 14.83
CA VAL A 665 46.71 26.21 15.23
C VAL A 665 47.32 24.82 15.40
N ASN A 666 48.64 24.73 15.30
CA ASN A 666 49.39 23.48 15.52
C ASN A 666 49.00 22.85 16.88
N PRO A 667 48.74 21.53 16.95
CA PRO A 667 48.29 20.85 18.16
C PRO A 667 49.17 21.04 19.40
N ASN A 668 50.46 21.39 19.22
CA ASN A 668 51.39 21.66 20.32
C ASN A 668 51.43 23.13 20.76
N THR A 669 50.60 24.01 20.19
CA THR A 669 50.62 25.43 20.55
C THR A 669 49.93 25.67 21.88
N THR A 670 50.61 26.43 22.74
CA THR A 670 50.09 26.88 24.03
C THR A 670 49.59 28.31 23.93
N VAL A 671 48.55 28.62 24.70
CA VAL A 671 47.85 29.90 24.67
C VAL A 671 47.77 30.46 26.08
N PRO A 672 48.14 31.73 26.28
CA PRO A 672 47.98 32.38 27.57
C PRO A 672 46.51 32.72 27.83
N LEU A 673 46.00 32.26 28.97
CA LEU A 673 44.66 32.53 29.49
C LEU A 673 44.74 33.53 30.64
N ALA A 674 43.73 34.40 30.75
CA ALA A 674 43.57 35.38 31.81
C ALA A 674 44.75 36.36 31.91
N LYS A 675 44.99 37.12 30.83
CA LYS A 675 45.98 38.21 30.82
C LYS A 675 45.53 39.35 31.73
N THR A 676 46.40 39.77 32.64
CA THR A 676 46.15 40.93 33.53
C THR A 676 47.27 41.96 33.36
N PRO A 677 47.09 43.23 33.79
CA PRO A 677 48.15 44.23 33.72
C PRO A 677 49.43 43.84 34.48
N GLY A 678 49.31 43.02 35.53
CA GLY A 678 50.44 42.49 36.30
C GLY A 678 51.09 41.24 35.69
N GLU A 679 50.38 40.52 34.82
CA GLU A 679 50.88 39.33 34.12
C GLU A 679 50.45 39.33 32.65
N PRO A 680 51.21 40.01 31.77
CA PRO A 680 50.88 40.09 30.34
C PRO A 680 51.00 38.73 29.63
N GLY A 681 51.72 37.79 30.23
CA GLY A 681 51.84 36.39 29.78
C GLY A 681 50.66 35.49 30.16
N GLY A 682 49.63 35.99 30.85
CA GLY A 682 48.49 35.20 31.33
C GLY A 682 48.77 34.47 32.64
N LEU A 683 47.74 34.38 33.49
CA LEU A 683 47.79 33.65 34.77
C LEU A 683 47.90 32.13 34.58
N PHE A 684 47.44 31.62 33.44
CA PHE A 684 47.47 30.20 33.10
C PHE A 684 47.88 29.98 31.66
N GLU A 685 48.63 28.91 31.40
CA GLU A 685 48.99 28.45 30.06
C GLU A 685 48.13 27.23 29.71
N VAL A 686 47.37 27.30 28.62
CA VAL A 686 46.47 26.22 28.18
C VAL A 686 46.92 25.63 26.84
N SER A 687 46.66 24.34 26.63
CA SER A 687 46.85 23.69 25.32
C SER A 687 45.72 24.08 24.38
N ALA A 688 46.02 24.70 23.23
CA ALA A 688 44.98 25.17 22.30
C ALA A 688 44.03 24.04 21.84
N LEU A 689 44.58 22.89 21.49
CA LEU A 689 43.80 21.73 21.02
C LEU A 689 42.89 21.17 22.12
N HIS A 690 43.46 20.82 23.27
CA HIS A 690 42.72 20.19 24.37
C HIS A 690 41.68 21.15 24.97
N PHE A 691 41.96 22.46 24.96
CA PHE A 691 41.02 23.47 25.40
C PHE A 691 39.80 23.55 24.47
N VAL A 692 40.00 23.60 23.15
CA VAL A 692 38.88 23.62 22.19
C VAL A 692 38.07 22.31 22.22
N GLN A 693 38.74 21.16 22.35
CA GLN A 693 38.07 19.86 22.52
C GLN A 693 37.23 19.82 23.79
N ALA A 694 37.76 20.30 24.92
CA ALA A 694 37.02 20.37 26.16
C ALA A 694 35.76 21.25 26.03
N LEU A 695 35.84 22.40 25.35
CA LEU A 695 34.67 23.25 25.10
C LEU A 695 33.62 22.55 24.22
N GLN A 696 34.03 21.74 23.24
CA GLN A 696 33.12 20.94 22.40
C GLN A 696 32.46 19.81 23.20
N GLU A 697 33.23 19.12 24.04
CA GLU A 697 32.71 18.10 24.96
C GLU A 697 31.69 18.71 25.93
N ILE A 698 32.03 19.84 26.57
CA ILE A 698 31.14 20.56 27.48
C ILE A 698 29.87 21.00 26.76
N ARG A 699 29.96 21.44 25.49
CA ARG A 699 28.78 21.73 24.65
C ARG A 699 27.91 20.50 24.41
N SER A 700 28.51 19.34 24.12
CA SER A 700 27.78 18.09 23.89
C SER A 700 27.07 17.59 25.15
N MET A 701 27.72 17.69 26.31
CA MET A 701 27.16 17.33 27.61
C MET A 701 26.03 18.26 28.05
N ALA A 702 26.03 19.50 27.55
CA ALA A 702 24.97 20.48 27.81
C ALA A 702 23.75 20.33 26.90
N SER A 703 23.91 19.65 25.75
CA SER A 703 22.85 19.40 24.76
C SER A 703 22.15 18.05 24.93
N ALA A 704 22.71 17.17 25.77
CA ALA A 704 22.11 15.89 26.20
C ALA A 704 21.38 16.10 27.53
#